data_AF-A0AAD1WS49-F1
#
_entry.id   AF-A0AAD1WS49-F1
#
_cell.length_a   1.000
_cell.length_b   1.000
_cell.length_c   1.000
_cell.angle_alpha   90.00
_cell.angle_beta   90.00
_cell.angle_gamma   90.00
#
_symmetry.space_group_name_H-M   'P 1'
#
loop_
_entity.id
_entity.type
_entity.pdbx_description
1 polymer ?
#
loop_
_entity_poly.entity_id
_entity_poly.type
_entity_poly.pdbx_seq_one_letter_code
_entity_poly.pdbx_strand_id
1 'polypeptide(L)'
;MDKDHFQLEDIIKNLKEDGLDPGSSGADHLTFLWKLYQGTQGKLQEATNSLMEFKQQQAEEMKEVENYVAHIRSLTEEREALTTDFEKENIQLRIELEKLQVQQESQLKEVEEMLYQEGLNEIAQSSPSEQIAYLLVERATLLEKLDLLEHKCDSQLENLSDINRQDELQQIHQTLEEELYQQRESMKRTKETLNKEQLSFIQNPWKKLFGIRKNADRLSADISTYDEALDKEKKMRECIERDLDEAARRLQMSHGEIRRLTDEILIKDKVISELEQSMQRMQQESEVLKQNLKIAQENDSQELQKAKEYSSRLDKEILALRNRVKSLDSERKKYMEQFDKSTSESLANSPSKQNTNHQDNELLHKSCRLAIEGRECLNQQLLHKLQKLQHEHDETVERNEELESILGETQNKTKEQIEYFESQTAGLQNTIMSLEAELIKLRDGKKERLGTDRGSNGDLTKMQDLQQEIYTSTVKMNELQGDLRSLKRAEQDKNILRAANDELERVNSMQDIKIAKLTEECKRLQTMLNDQKSSNETLIAKEQTFQHLQDKVLDLEKLREENGVQMSESKKKCETLQKQLQEGMNETQKLWEEALELRQEIKSTRQDLQTKREENARLKREIMDMQNKMPRPQSCGDGAEEMVPKFLAGDTLMQQYEEIRQLRQDLHRVQNVCSSAEKELRYERDKKLDMKKEDIALQQENTKLNAELNQVKQKLTSVSATCFSFEAEVEKRQQKIKELELELMKRNQGSKLQSNWQEKLEHEKSRAVNAEKMVLELQQQLRASEHQLQLLQTQITEKKRQEEELKRAKENETKLRAQLQEEQLKRKMLNQSIEDLKQTNKALREKETLLTQNYSALQFKLNQKESLLQSLDDEKNASAKERIYCENNNQKLSEELLQVQQDKEELHKEYNKILNQMDEYVRKNNEKQLRYKAKLSRAKEVHISEVNQRDLYIKQLEMEITLSKSQTEKDQQWISKVTTENEHLLKENQHMLQKLNDQEAIERNYQWQLLSVRNRAHILDEENKQLQEGLLQLYNQVGSLDRVLKKIQALNVEEITKIIPSECLLMTDTPLHLPTGSFSVLGFSSPPGVLKAIHSTNHEGSAETLNLSHSSISEIGYLNVTSPGIAPASPEQTPMPGP
;
A
#
# COMPACT_ATOMS: atom_id res chain seq x y z
N MET A 1 -58.63 26.93 -56.52
CA MET A 1 -58.91 25.48 -56.35
C MET A 1 -57.60 24.68 -56.33
N ASP A 2 -56.46 25.36 -56.11
CA ASP A 2 -55.18 24.87 -56.63
C ASP A 2 -54.35 24.16 -55.57
N LYS A 3 -54.66 24.32 -54.27
CA LYS A 3 -53.97 23.60 -53.19
C LYS A 3 -54.37 22.14 -53.11
N ASP A 4 -55.68 21.87 -53.11
CA ASP A 4 -56.21 20.52 -52.95
C ASP A 4 -55.89 19.65 -54.18
N HIS A 5 -55.86 20.27 -55.38
CA HIS A 5 -55.46 19.59 -56.60
C HIS A 5 -53.95 19.24 -56.63
N PHE A 6 -53.09 20.12 -56.12
CA PHE A 6 -51.65 19.84 -56.00
C PHE A 6 -51.37 18.74 -54.97
N GLN A 7 -52.07 18.76 -53.83
CA GLN A 7 -51.99 17.69 -52.84
C GLN A 7 -52.50 16.35 -53.38
N LEU A 8 -53.57 16.36 -54.18
CA LEU A 8 -54.10 15.16 -54.82
C LEU A 8 -53.12 14.59 -55.86
N GLU A 9 -52.49 15.44 -56.69
CA GLU A 9 -51.45 15.00 -57.63
C GLU A 9 -50.22 14.42 -56.92
N ASP A 10 -49.77 15.03 -55.82
CA ASP A 10 -48.62 14.55 -55.04
C ASP A 10 -48.95 13.22 -54.32
N ILE A 11 -50.18 13.05 -53.79
CA ILE A 11 -50.66 11.78 -53.25
C ILE A 11 -50.74 10.70 -54.34
N ILE A 12 -51.29 11.00 -55.52
CA ILE A 12 -51.37 10.06 -56.65
C ILE A 12 -49.97 9.70 -57.15
N LYS A 13 -49.02 10.64 -57.16
CA LYS A 13 -47.62 10.41 -57.51
C LYS A 13 -46.95 9.46 -56.50
N ASN A 14 -47.11 9.71 -55.21
CA ASN A 14 -46.55 8.84 -54.16
C ASN A 14 -47.17 7.43 -54.19
N LEU A 15 -48.49 7.31 -54.41
CA LEU A 15 -49.15 6.02 -54.60
C LEU A 15 -48.67 5.25 -55.84
N LYS A 16 -48.27 5.96 -56.90
CA LYS A 16 -47.65 5.37 -58.08
C LYS A 16 -46.20 4.91 -57.82
N GLU A 17 -45.46 5.64 -56.99
CA GLU A 17 -44.12 5.24 -56.54
C GLU A 17 -44.19 4.00 -55.62
N ASP A 18 -45.24 3.88 -54.79
CA ASP A 18 -45.59 2.70 -54.01
C ASP A 18 -46.17 1.53 -54.86
N GLY A 19 -46.31 1.70 -56.17
CA GLY A 19 -46.66 0.64 -57.13
C GLY A 19 -48.14 0.47 -57.48
N LEU A 20 -49.02 1.42 -57.14
CA LEU A 20 -50.42 1.42 -57.60
C LEU A 20 -50.56 2.02 -59.01
N ASP A 21 -51.36 1.39 -59.88
CA ASP A 21 -51.61 1.90 -61.23
C ASP A 21 -52.61 3.08 -61.22
N PRO A 22 -52.29 4.26 -61.81
CA PRO A 22 -53.19 5.41 -61.84
C PRO A 22 -54.56 5.17 -62.51
N GLY A 23 -54.74 4.07 -63.25
CA GLY A 23 -56.02 3.64 -63.81
C GLY A 23 -56.93 2.85 -62.85
N SER A 24 -56.48 2.54 -61.63
CA SER A 24 -57.22 1.71 -60.66
C SER A 24 -58.49 2.41 -60.14
N SER A 25 -59.48 1.64 -59.66
CA SER A 25 -60.72 2.24 -59.14
C SER A 25 -60.45 3.09 -57.89
N GLY A 26 -61.28 4.09 -57.63
CA GLY A 26 -61.22 4.87 -56.38
C GLY A 26 -61.39 4.00 -55.13
N ALA A 27 -62.11 2.87 -55.24
CA ALA A 27 -62.23 1.88 -54.17
C ALA A 27 -60.92 1.13 -53.90
N ASP A 28 -60.11 0.86 -54.93
CA ASP A 28 -58.84 0.17 -54.79
C ASP A 28 -57.79 1.08 -54.14
N HIS A 29 -57.74 2.34 -54.58
CA HIS A 29 -56.91 3.40 -53.97
C HIS A 29 -57.25 3.60 -52.49
N LEU A 30 -58.53 3.71 -52.14
CA LEU A 30 -58.98 3.82 -50.74
C LEU A 30 -58.62 2.57 -49.92
N THR A 31 -58.76 1.38 -50.48
CA THR A 31 -58.42 0.11 -49.81
C THR A 31 -56.91 0.00 -49.57
N PHE A 32 -56.08 0.45 -50.51
CA PHE A 32 -54.62 0.50 -50.36
C PHE A 32 -54.20 1.52 -49.31
N LEU A 33 -54.69 2.76 -49.39
CA LEU A 33 -54.45 3.81 -48.41
C LEU A 33 -54.87 3.39 -46.99
N TRP A 34 -56.01 2.71 -46.85
CA TRP A 34 -56.46 2.20 -45.55
C TRP A 34 -55.53 1.11 -44.99
N LYS A 35 -55.06 0.17 -45.83
CA LYS A 35 -54.06 -0.83 -45.41
C LYS A 35 -52.72 -0.19 -45.03
N LEU A 36 -52.28 0.82 -45.79
CA LEU A 36 -51.05 1.57 -45.49
C LEU A 36 -51.19 2.32 -44.16
N TYR A 37 -52.32 3.00 -43.94
CA TYR A 37 -52.64 3.67 -42.68
C TYR A 37 -52.69 2.70 -41.49
N GLN A 38 -53.36 1.55 -41.63
CA GLN A 38 -53.37 0.52 -40.58
C GLN A 38 -51.96 -0.03 -40.30
N GLY A 39 -51.15 -0.23 -41.33
CA GLY A 39 -49.76 -0.69 -41.19
C GLY A 39 -48.84 0.34 -40.52
N THR A 40 -48.97 1.62 -40.87
CA THR A 40 -48.18 2.69 -40.22
C THR A 40 -48.67 2.98 -38.81
N GLN A 41 -49.98 2.93 -38.55
CA GLN A 41 -50.54 3.04 -37.20
C GLN A 41 -50.09 1.87 -36.31
N GLY A 42 -50.04 0.64 -36.83
CA GLY A 42 -49.49 -0.52 -36.12
C GLY A 42 -48.03 -0.34 -35.76
N LYS A 43 -47.18 0.00 -36.74
CA LYS A 43 -45.75 0.29 -36.52
C LYS A 43 -45.50 1.44 -35.55
N LEU A 44 -46.34 2.48 -35.58
CA LEU A 44 -46.25 3.60 -34.63
C LEU A 44 -46.62 3.16 -33.21
N GLN A 45 -47.63 2.30 -33.06
CA GLN A 45 -48.03 1.73 -31.76
C GLN A 45 -46.94 0.80 -31.21
N GLU A 46 -46.36 -0.06 -32.05
CA GLU A 46 -45.20 -0.91 -31.72
C GLU A 46 -44.01 -0.06 -31.25
N ALA A 47 -43.61 0.95 -32.03
CA ALA A 47 -42.53 1.86 -31.66
C ALA A 47 -42.81 2.65 -30.36
N THR A 48 -44.07 3.05 -30.13
CA THR A 48 -44.49 3.74 -28.90
C THR A 48 -44.44 2.81 -27.69
N ASN A 49 -44.85 1.56 -27.84
CA ASN A 49 -44.77 0.54 -26.80
C ASN A 49 -43.30 0.22 -26.48
N SER A 50 -42.46 -0.03 -27.48
CA SER A 50 -41.02 -0.26 -27.29
C SER A 50 -40.31 0.92 -26.62
N LEU A 51 -40.70 2.17 -26.94
CA LEU A 51 -40.18 3.36 -26.26
C LEU A 51 -40.65 3.45 -24.80
N MET A 52 -41.85 2.95 -24.48
CA MET A 52 -42.35 2.88 -23.10
C MET A 52 -41.62 1.80 -22.30
N GLU A 53 -41.40 0.62 -22.89
CA GLU A 53 -40.61 -0.47 -22.31
C GLU A 53 -39.17 -0.03 -22.04
N PHE A 54 -38.51 0.63 -23.00
CA PHE A 54 -37.16 1.17 -22.81
C PHE A 54 -37.10 2.24 -21.69
N LYS A 55 -38.11 3.10 -21.59
CA LYS A 55 -38.20 4.07 -20.48
C LYS A 55 -38.44 3.40 -19.12
N GLN A 56 -39.17 2.30 -19.08
CA GLN A 56 -39.35 1.51 -17.87
C GLN A 56 -38.03 0.84 -17.47
N GLN A 57 -37.34 0.19 -18.41
CA GLN A 57 -36.01 -0.40 -18.17
C GLN A 57 -35.03 0.65 -17.65
N GLN A 58 -34.96 1.83 -18.29
CA GLN A 58 -34.12 2.94 -17.81
C GLN A 58 -34.48 3.38 -16.38
N ALA A 59 -35.76 3.39 -16.02
CA ALA A 59 -36.18 3.74 -14.65
C ALA A 59 -35.83 2.65 -13.62
N GLU A 60 -35.86 1.38 -14.02
CA GLU A 60 -35.46 0.24 -13.21
C GLU A 60 -33.92 0.21 -13.01
N GLU A 61 -33.14 0.42 -14.07
CA GLU A 61 -31.68 0.59 -14.03
C GLU A 61 -31.27 1.79 -13.16
N MET A 62 -31.93 2.94 -13.30
CA MET A 62 -31.67 4.13 -12.47
C MET A 62 -31.91 3.83 -10.98
N LYS A 63 -32.97 3.10 -10.65
CA LYS A 63 -33.27 2.67 -9.28
C LYS A 63 -32.23 1.66 -8.75
N GLU A 64 -31.71 0.80 -9.60
CA GLU A 64 -30.62 -0.12 -9.23
C GLU A 64 -29.32 0.64 -8.94
N VAL A 65 -28.98 1.63 -9.77
CA VAL A 65 -27.85 2.55 -9.53
C VAL A 65 -28.05 3.34 -8.24
N GLU A 66 -29.26 3.83 -7.94
CA GLU A 66 -29.58 4.48 -6.66
C GLU A 66 -29.35 3.54 -5.46
N ASN A 67 -29.73 2.26 -5.57
CA ASN A 67 -29.47 1.26 -4.53
C ASN A 67 -27.97 0.99 -4.34
N TYR A 68 -27.20 0.87 -5.44
CA TYR A 68 -25.74 0.71 -5.36
C TYR A 68 -25.06 1.93 -4.74
N VAL A 69 -25.47 3.14 -5.11
CA VAL A 69 -24.97 4.40 -4.51
C VAL A 69 -25.31 4.47 -3.02
N ALA A 70 -26.51 4.04 -2.61
CA ALA A 70 -26.89 3.95 -1.20
C ALA A 70 -26.04 2.92 -0.43
N HIS A 71 -25.76 1.76 -1.01
CA HIS A 71 -24.89 0.76 -0.39
C HIS A 71 -23.43 1.24 -0.25
N ILE A 72 -22.88 1.90 -1.28
CA ILE A 72 -21.54 2.51 -1.23
C ILE A 72 -21.47 3.60 -0.15
N ARG A 73 -22.53 4.40 0.04
CA ARG A 73 -22.61 5.37 1.14
C ARG A 73 -22.57 4.68 2.50
N SER A 74 -23.40 3.65 2.72
CA SER A 74 -23.40 2.86 3.97
C SER A 74 -22.02 2.28 4.30
N LEU A 75 -21.34 1.67 3.31
CA LEU A 75 -19.99 1.15 3.48
C LEU A 75 -18.95 2.26 3.76
N THR A 76 -19.15 3.46 3.22
CA THR A 76 -18.28 4.61 3.49
C THR A 76 -18.50 5.13 4.91
N GLU A 77 -19.75 5.25 5.35
CA GLU A 77 -20.14 5.63 6.72
C GLU A 77 -19.63 4.62 7.75
N GLU A 78 -19.73 3.31 7.47
CA GLU A 78 -19.15 2.24 8.31
C GLU A 78 -17.61 2.34 8.38
N ARG A 79 -16.93 2.58 7.25
CA ARG A 79 -15.47 2.77 7.21
C ARG A 79 -15.04 4.01 8.00
N GLU A 80 -15.79 5.11 7.88
CA GLU A 80 -15.53 6.34 8.62
C GLU A 80 -15.74 6.13 10.12
N ALA A 81 -16.85 5.52 10.54
CA ALA A 81 -17.11 5.18 11.94
C ALA A 81 -15.96 4.34 12.54
N LEU A 82 -15.57 3.25 11.87
CA LEU A 82 -14.48 2.36 12.27
C LEU A 82 -13.13 3.09 12.31
N THR A 83 -12.88 4.04 11.40
CA THR A 83 -11.69 4.90 11.44
C THR A 83 -11.70 5.78 12.69
N THR A 84 -12.84 6.42 13.03
CA THR A 84 -12.92 7.25 14.25
C THR A 84 -12.77 6.43 15.53
N ASP A 85 -13.17 5.15 15.54
CA ASP A 85 -12.99 4.27 16.70
C ASP A 85 -11.53 3.85 16.88
N PHE A 86 -10.82 3.54 15.79
CA PHE A 86 -9.35 3.35 15.85
C PHE A 86 -8.60 4.63 16.24
N GLU A 87 -9.04 5.81 15.81
CA GLU A 87 -8.46 7.09 16.26
C GLU A 87 -8.64 7.30 17.77
N LYS A 88 -9.84 7.01 18.31
CA LYS A 88 -10.11 7.06 19.76
C LYS A 88 -9.24 6.05 20.52
N GLU A 89 -9.14 4.82 20.04
CA GLU A 89 -8.30 3.79 20.65
C GLU A 89 -6.81 4.18 20.62
N ASN A 90 -6.32 4.73 19.51
CA ASN A 90 -4.94 5.22 19.41
C ASN A 90 -4.65 6.38 20.38
N ILE A 91 -5.61 7.30 20.56
CA ILE A 91 -5.53 8.38 21.56
C ILE A 91 -5.53 7.80 22.98
N GLN A 92 -6.39 6.82 23.27
CA GLN A 92 -6.45 6.15 24.58
C GLN A 92 -5.13 5.43 24.90
N LEU A 93 -4.58 4.68 23.95
CA LEU A 93 -3.28 4.01 24.10
C LEU A 93 -2.12 5.00 24.31
N ARG A 94 -2.17 6.18 23.68
CA ARG A 94 -1.17 7.25 23.94
C ARG A 94 -1.27 7.78 25.36
N ILE A 95 -2.48 8.02 25.87
CA ILE A 95 -2.71 8.47 27.25
C ILE A 95 -2.25 7.39 28.25
N GLU A 96 -2.47 6.11 27.95
CA GLU A 96 -2.00 5.01 28.79
C GLU A 96 -0.47 4.86 28.77
N LEU A 97 0.17 5.03 27.61
CA LEU A 97 1.63 5.08 27.49
C LEU A 97 2.24 6.26 28.26
N GLU A 98 1.68 7.46 28.14
CA GLU A 98 2.12 8.65 28.89
C GLU A 98 1.98 8.44 30.40
N LYS A 99 0.87 7.84 30.85
CA LYS A 99 0.66 7.47 32.26
C LYS A 99 1.69 6.44 32.74
N LEU A 100 2.02 5.43 31.93
CA LEU A 100 3.05 4.44 32.25
C LEU A 100 4.44 5.06 32.30
N GLN A 101 4.76 6.01 31.42
CA GLN A 101 6.01 6.77 31.45
C GLN A 101 6.13 7.60 32.75
N VAL A 102 5.11 8.35 33.13
CA VAL A 102 5.09 9.10 34.40
C VAL A 102 5.24 8.18 35.62
N GLN A 103 4.64 6.98 35.59
CA GLN A 103 4.81 5.99 36.64
C GLN A 103 6.25 5.45 36.69
N GLN A 104 6.88 5.17 35.55
CA GLN A 104 8.28 4.75 35.48
C GLN A 104 9.22 5.87 35.95
N GLU A 105 9.01 7.12 35.54
CA GLU A 105 9.79 8.26 36.04
C GLU A 105 9.68 8.44 37.56
N SER A 106 8.52 8.17 38.15
CA SER A 106 8.33 8.19 39.61
C SER A 106 9.14 7.10 40.29
N GLN A 107 9.16 5.88 39.74
CA GLN A 107 9.95 4.77 40.28
C GLN A 107 11.46 5.00 40.10
N LEU A 108 11.88 5.60 38.99
CA LEU A 108 13.28 5.98 38.78
C LEU A 108 13.75 7.04 39.78
N LYS A 109 12.92 8.04 40.10
CA LYS A 109 13.21 9.03 41.13
C LYS A 109 13.29 8.42 42.54
N GLU A 110 12.45 7.43 42.85
CA GLU A 110 12.55 6.68 44.12
C GLU A 110 13.87 5.90 44.21
N VAL A 111 14.32 5.27 43.12
CA VAL A 111 15.64 4.60 43.05
C VAL A 111 16.79 5.60 43.14
N GLU A 112 16.69 6.74 42.45
CA GLU A 112 17.65 7.84 42.54
C GLU A 112 17.78 8.37 43.99
N GLU A 113 16.65 8.61 44.68
CA GLU A 113 16.63 9.01 46.09
C GLU A 113 17.22 7.95 47.03
N MET A 114 16.98 6.65 46.79
CA MET A 114 17.61 5.57 47.56
C MET A 114 19.14 5.53 47.34
N LEU A 115 19.61 5.70 46.10
CA LEU A 115 21.04 5.76 45.79
C LEU A 115 21.70 6.99 46.43
N TYR A 116 21.02 8.14 46.48
CA TYR A 116 21.47 9.32 47.23
C TYR A 116 21.57 9.07 48.75
N GLN A 117 20.64 8.32 49.34
CA GLN A 117 20.65 8.00 50.78
C GLN A 117 21.80 7.07 51.16
N GLU A 118 22.15 6.11 50.31
CA GLU A 118 23.31 5.22 50.49
C GLU A 118 24.66 5.87 50.09
N GLY A 119 24.66 7.15 49.71
CA GLY A 119 25.86 7.91 49.32
C GLY A 119 26.41 7.59 47.92
N LEU A 120 25.65 6.86 47.10
CA LEU A 120 25.99 6.47 45.72
C LEU A 120 25.60 7.56 44.70
N ASN A 121 25.83 8.81 45.07
CA ASN A 121 25.42 10.02 44.34
C ASN A 121 25.94 10.07 42.89
N GLU A 122 27.10 9.46 42.63
CA GLU A 122 27.77 9.47 41.32
C GLU A 122 27.04 8.60 40.28
N ILE A 123 26.31 7.56 40.72
CA ILE A 123 25.53 6.68 39.84
C ILE A 123 24.03 6.97 39.86
N ALA A 124 23.54 7.75 40.83
CA ALA A 124 22.12 8.07 40.98
C ALA A 124 21.51 8.67 39.71
N GLN A 125 22.27 9.50 38.98
CA GLN A 125 21.86 10.12 37.70
C GLN A 125 22.23 9.30 36.45
N SER A 126 22.85 8.13 36.61
CA SER A 126 23.19 7.23 35.48
C SER A 126 21.97 6.45 35.00
N SER A 127 22.03 5.84 33.81
CA SER A 127 20.93 5.02 33.32
C SER A 127 20.66 3.81 34.23
N PRO A 128 19.43 3.25 34.28
CA PRO A 128 19.13 2.09 35.12
C PRO A 128 20.04 0.88 34.84
N SER A 129 20.45 0.71 33.57
CA SER A 129 21.45 -0.28 33.15
C SER A 129 22.83 -0.05 33.76
N GLU A 130 23.28 1.20 33.86
CA GLU A 130 24.57 1.57 34.47
C GLU A 130 24.51 1.48 36.00
N GLN A 131 23.40 1.88 36.61
CA GLN A 131 23.13 1.68 38.05
C GLN A 131 23.23 0.19 38.41
N ILE A 132 22.53 -0.68 37.67
CA ILE A 132 22.58 -2.13 37.87
C ILE A 132 23.99 -2.68 37.63
N ALA A 133 24.68 -2.25 36.56
CA ALA A 133 26.04 -2.69 36.28
C ALA A 133 27.02 -2.31 37.39
N TYR A 134 26.95 -1.09 37.90
CA TYR A 134 27.79 -0.64 39.03
C TYR A 134 27.50 -1.44 40.29
N LEU A 135 26.23 -1.61 40.67
CA LEU A 135 25.85 -2.38 41.86
C LEU A 135 26.28 -3.86 41.77
N LEU A 136 26.26 -4.45 40.57
CA LEU A 136 26.78 -5.81 40.34
C LEU A 136 28.30 -5.88 40.46
N VAL A 137 29.03 -4.88 39.95
CA VAL A 137 30.50 -4.79 40.09
C VAL A 137 30.91 -4.55 41.54
N GLU A 138 30.25 -3.64 42.26
CA GLU A 138 30.55 -3.40 43.68
C GLU A 138 30.21 -4.64 44.52
N ARG A 139 29.09 -5.32 44.26
CA ARG A 139 28.76 -6.60 44.89
C ARG A 139 29.84 -7.67 44.65
N ALA A 140 30.33 -7.80 43.42
CA ALA A 140 31.41 -8.75 43.10
C ALA A 140 32.72 -8.36 43.82
N THR A 141 33.05 -7.07 43.86
CA THR A 141 34.25 -6.55 44.51
C THR A 141 34.19 -6.72 46.04
N LEU A 142 33.00 -6.57 46.64
CA LEU A 142 32.77 -6.82 48.07
C LEU A 142 32.84 -8.31 48.42
N LEU A 143 32.35 -9.19 47.54
CA LEU A 143 32.52 -10.64 47.68
C LEU A 143 34.00 -11.04 47.59
N GLU A 144 34.75 -10.54 46.60
CA GLU A 144 36.19 -10.79 46.49
C GLU A 144 36.98 -10.25 47.69
N LYS A 145 36.58 -9.09 48.24
CA LYS A 145 37.15 -8.57 49.50
C LYS A 145 36.82 -9.46 50.71
N LEU A 146 35.62 -10.06 50.75
CA LEU A 146 35.22 -11.02 51.80
C LEU A 146 36.03 -12.31 51.68
N ASP A 147 36.11 -12.92 50.50
CA ASP A 147 36.91 -14.12 50.23
C ASP A 147 38.40 -13.89 50.58
N LEU A 148 38.95 -12.72 50.24
CA LEU A 148 40.31 -12.32 50.61
C LEU A 148 40.49 -12.04 52.10
N LEU A 149 39.44 -11.71 52.85
CA LEU A 149 39.47 -11.57 54.31
C LEU A 149 39.33 -12.93 54.99
N GLU A 150 38.47 -13.81 54.49
CA GLU A 150 38.32 -15.20 54.95
C GLU A 150 39.66 -15.96 54.77
N HIS A 151 40.28 -15.87 53.59
CA HIS A 151 41.61 -16.42 53.35
C HIS A 151 42.74 -15.74 54.16
N LYS A 152 42.57 -14.48 54.59
CA LYS A 152 43.49 -13.84 55.55
C LYS A 152 43.30 -14.36 56.97
N CYS A 153 42.06 -14.60 57.39
CA CYS A 153 41.78 -15.26 58.66
C CYS A 153 42.32 -16.70 58.68
N ASP A 154 42.16 -17.46 57.59
CA ASP A 154 42.71 -18.81 57.44
C ASP A 154 44.25 -18.83 57.47
N SER A 155 44.90 -17.93 56.74
CA SER A 155 46.38 -17.86 56.70
C SER A 155 47.01 -17.26 57.95
N GLN A 156 46.28 -16.44 58.72
CA GLN A 156 46.66 -16.04 60.08
C GLN A 156 46.43 -17.15 61.11
N LEU A 157 45.50 -18.07 60.88
CA LEU A 157 45.26 -19.25 61.71
C LEU A 157 46.47 -20.21 61.74
N GLU A 158 47.30 -20.23 60.69
CA GLU A 158 48.44 -21.15 60.55
C GLU A 158 49.75 -20.68 61.21
N ASN A 159 49.88 -19.41 61.62
CA ASN A 159 51.20 -18.82 61.96
C ASN A 159 51.31 -18.12 63.34
N LEU A 160 50.32 -18.26 64.23
CA LEU A 160 50.42 -17.78 65.62
C LEU A 160 50.19 -18.92 66.61
N SER A 161 51.10 -19.06 67.58
CA SER A 161 51.01 -20.09 68.61
C SER A 161 49.74 -19.95 69.45
N ASP A 162 49.08 -21.09 69.74
CA ASP A 162 47.72 -21.18 70.34
C ASP A 162 47.45 -20.30 71.56
N ILE A 163 48.50 -19.93 72.32
CA ILE A 163 48.40 -19.08 73.52
C ILE A 163 47.96 -17.65 73.16
N ASN A 164 48.54 -17.03 72.13
CA ASN A 164 48.20 -15.64 71.77
C ASN A 164 46.82 -15.55 71.10
N ARG A 165 46.39 -16.62 70.41
CA ARG A 165 45.09 -16.70 69.74
C ARG A 165 43.94 -16.81 70.74
N GLN A 166 44.15 -17.48 71.87
CA GLN A 166 43.18 -17.56 72.97
C GLN A 166 42.99 -16.17 73.62
N ASP A 167 44.08 -15.45 73.88
CA ASP A 167 44.05 -14.12 74.50
C ASP A 167 43.46 -13.06 73.56
N GLU A 168 43.83 -13.03 72.27
CA GLU A 168 43.24 -12.10 71.28
C GLU A 168 41.76 -12.41 71.02
N LEU A 169 41.36 -13.68 70.94
CA LEU A 169 39.93 -14.03 70.83
C LEU A 169 39.17 -13.68 72.10
N GLN A 170 39.72 -13.90 73.30
CA GLN A 170 39.08 -13.41 74.54
C GLN A 170 38.98 -11.89 74.55
N GLN A 171 40.01 -11.17 74.11
CA GLN A 171 40.02 -9.71 74.08
C GLN A 171 39.02 -9.16 73.06
N ILE A 172 38.87 -9.79 71.88
CA ILE A 172 37.84 -9.45 70.90
C ILE A 172 36.45 -9.79 71.45
N HIS A 173 36.25 -10.96 72.07
CA HIS A 173 34.98 -11.36 72.66
C HIS A 173 34.57 -10.43 73.81
N GLN A 174 35.54 -9.99 74.60
CA GLN A 174 35.37 -9.07 75.72
C GLN A 174 35.15 -7.64 75.24
N THR A 175 35.79 -7.23 74.13
CA THR A 175 35.52 -5.93 73.48
C THR A 175 34.12 -5.93 72.85
N LEU A 176 33.69 -7.02 72.20
CA LEU A 176 32.33 -7.18 71.68
C LEU A 176 31.28 -7.28 72.80
N GLU A 177 31.58 -7.95 73.92
CA GLU A 177 30.72 -7.91 75.10
C GLU A 177 30.68 -6.52 75.73
N GLU A 178 31.79 -5.78 75.80
CA GLU A 178 31.83 -4.40 76.29
C GLU A 178 31.14 -3.43 75.33
N GLU A 179 31.23 -3.60 74.01
CA GLU A 179 30.51 -2.83 73.00
C GLU A 179 29.01 -3.15 73.02
N LEU A 180 28.61 -4.43 73.11
CA LEU A 180 27.21 -4.81 73.28
C LEU A 180 26.67 -4.37 74.65
N TYR A 181 27.50 -4.36 75.69
CA TYR A 181 27.14 -3.84 77.01
C TYR A 181 27.02 -2.31 76.98
N GLN A 182 27.94 -1.60 76.32
CA GLN A 182 27.87 -0.15 76.10
C GLN A 182 26.70 0.22 75.19
N GLN A 183 26.38 -0.58 74.17
CA GLN A 183 25.24 -0.38 73.29
C GLN A 183 23.94 -0.63 74.06
N ARG A 184 23.87 -1.69 74.90
CA ARG A 184 22.76 -1.92 75.83
C ARG A 184 22.66 -0.82 76.91
N GLU A 185 23.77 -0.33 77.45
CA GLU A 185 23.80 0.83 78.37
C GLU A 185 23.41 2.11 77.64
N SER A 186 23.75 2.29 76.36
CA SER A 186 23.36 3.47 75.56
C SER A 186 21.87 3.43 75.22
N MET A 187 21.33 2.26 74.85
CA MET A 187 19.90 1.97 74.70
C MET A 187 19.16 2.13 76.01
N LYS A 188 19.74 1.69 77.12
CA LYS A 188 19.16 1.85 78.46
C LYS A 188 19.25 3.30 78.94
N ARG A 189 20.31 4.05 78.63
CA ARG A 189 20.45 5.49 78.91
C ARG A 189 19.52 6.32 78.05
N THR A 190 19.33 6.01 76.76
CA THR A 190 18.34 6.68 75.89
C THR A 190 16.91 6.36 76.32
N LYS A 191 16.64 5.10 76.70
CA LYS A 191 15.36 4.70 77.31
C LYS A 191 15.15 5.31 78.70
N GLU A 192 16.22 5.53 79.47
CA GLU A 192 16.19 6.25 80.74
C GLU A 192 16.12 7.77 80.57
N THR A 193 16.61 8.39 79.50
CA THR A 193 16.38 9.81 79.21
C THR A 193 14.96 10.03 78.72
N LEU A 194 14.42 9.17 77.84
CA LEU A 194 12.99 9.19 77.52
C LEU A 194 12.11 9.01 78.78
N ASN A 195 12.46 8.09 79.68
CA ASN A 195 11.72 7.93 80.93
C ASN A 195 11.98 9.04 81.97
N LYS A 196 13.16 9.68 81.99
CA LYS A 196 13.47 10.80 82.92
C LYS A 196 12.86 12.12 82.47
N GLU A 197 12.61 12.32 81.18
CA GLU A 197 11.78 13.41 80.67
C GLU A 197 10.27 13.19 80.95
N GLN A 198 9.85 11.95 81.21
CA GLN A 198 8.45 11.62 81.56
C GLN A 198 8.17 11.48 83.08
N LEU A 199 9.20 11.43 83.94
CA LEU A 199 9.03 11.20 85.39
C LEU A 199 9.78 12.20 86.28
N SER A 200 9.75 13.48 85.90
CA SER A 200 10.18 14.59 86.78
C SER A 200 9.10 14.96 87.84
N PHE A 201 8.53 13.99 88.57
CA PHE A 201 7.84 14.29 89.83
C PHE A 201 7.81 13.10 90.82
N ILE A 202 7.95 13.44 92.11
CA ILE A 202 7.81 12.62 93.32
C ILE A 202 9.02 11.72 93.69
N GLN A 203 9.57 12.00 94.87
CA GLN A 203 10.80 11.46 95.44
C GLN A 203 10.51 10.52 96.64
N ASN A 204 11.33 9.48 96.83
CA ASN A 204 11.22 8.49 97.92
C ASN A 204 11.38 9.07 99.34
N PRO A 205 10.70 8.48 100.36
CA PRO A 205 11.12 8.67 101.75
C PRO A 205 11.17 7.42 102.69
N TRP A 206 11.15 6.16 102.22
CA TRP A 206 11.02 4.98 103.12
C TRP A 206 12.18 3.97 103.20
N LYS A 207 13.38 4.27 102.68
CA LYS A 207 14.61 3.51 103.02
C LYS A 207 15.19 3.90 104.40
N LYS A 208 14.31 4.19 105.37
CA LYS A 208 14.62 4.58 106.76
C LYS A 208 14.02 3.61 107.79
N LEU A 209 13.57 2.42 107.36
CA LEU A 209 12.75 1.49 108.16
C LEU A 209 13.29 0.05 108.28
N PHE A 210 14.61 -0.13 108.14
CA PHE A 210 15.29 -1.32 108.67
C PHE A 210 16.22 -0.91 109.81
N GLY A 211 15.61 -0.53 110.94
CA GLY A 211 16.26 -0.26 112.23
C GLY A 211 15.67 -1.16 113.31
N ILE A 212 16.48 -2.08 113.85
CA ILE A 212 16.04 -3.18 114.71
C ILE A 212 15.76 -2.73 116.16
N ARG A 213 14.55 -2.96 116.70
CA ARG A 213 14.35 -3.54 118.07
C ARG A 213 12.89 -3.86 118.51
N LYS A 214 12.73 -5.10 119.00
CA LYS A 214 11.98 -5.59 120.18
C LYS A 214 10.49 -5.25 120.42
N ASN A 215 9.68 -6.31 120.29
CA ASN A 215 8.69 -6.87 121.22
C ASN A 215 7.34 -6.16 121.52
N ALA A 216 6.33 -7.04 121.68
CA ALA A 216 5.00 -6.84 122.29
C ALA A 216 3.99 -5.97 121.51
N ASP A 217 3.23 -6.63 120.62
CA ASP A 217 1.75 -6.51 120.49
C ASP A 217 1.24 -7.42 119.34
N ARG A 218 1.53 -8.73 119.46
CA ARG A 218 1.01 -9.76 118.54
C ARG A 218 -0.30 -10.30 119.10
N LEU A 219 -1.42 -10.05 118.41
CA LEU A 219 -2.63 -10.92 118.35
C LEU A 219 -3.80 -10.33 117.52
N SER A 220 -3.75 -9.06 117.09
CA SER A 220 -4.83 -8.42 116.30
C SER A 220 -4.54 -8.26 114.80
N ALA A 221 -3.27 -8.31 114.38
CA ALA A 221 -2.86 -8.05 112.99
C ALA A 221 -2.81 -9.30 112.09
N ASP A 222 -2.76 -10.50 112.66
CA ASP A 222 -2.52 -11.75 111.91
C ASP A 222 -3.74 -12.25 111.12
N ILE A 223 -4.94 -11.69 111.34
CA ILE A 223 -6.15 -12.02 110.58
C ILE A 223 -6.22 -11.21 109.28
N SER A 224 -5.89 -9.90 109.32
CA SER A 224 -5.92 -9.03 108.13
C SER A 224 -4.81 -9.33 107.12
N THR A 225 -3.67 -9.85 107.57
CA THR A 225 -2.56 -10.23 106.69
C THR A 225 -2.83 -11.54 105.94
N TYR A 226 -3.68 -12.41 106.49
CA TYR A 226 -4.08 -13.66 105.84
C TYR A 226 -5.03 -13.40 104.66
N ASP A 227 -6.01 -12.50 104.81
CA ASP A 227 -6.90 -12.08 103.71
C ASP A 227 -6.13 -11.38 102.58
N GLU A 228 -5.18 -10.50 102.90
CA GLU A 228 -4.31 -9.90 101.88
C GLU A 228 -3.42 -10.93 101.15
N ALA A 229 -2.97 -11.98 101.84
CA ALA A 229 -2.21 -13.06 101.22
C ALA A 229 -3.09 -13.92 100.31
N LEU A 230 -4.31 -14.23 100.75
CA LEU A 230 -5.30 -14.99 99.98
C LEU A 230 -5.73 -14.24 98.71
N ASP A 231 -5.88 -12.92 98.78
CA ASP A 231 -6.24 -12.07 97.66
C ASP A 231 -5.09 -11.91 96.65
N LYS A 232 -3.84 -11.89 97.14
CA LYS A 232 -2.64 -11.98 96.28
C LYS A 232 -2.52 -13.35 95.61
N GLU A 233 -2.85 -14.45 96.31
CA GLU A 233 -2.87 -15.79 95.71
C GLU A 233 -3.96 -15.92 94.64
N LYS A 234 -5.17 -15.39 94.87
CA LYS A 234 -6.24 -15.34 93.85
C LYS A 234 -5.80 -14.59 92.60
N LYS A 235 -5.23 -13.38 92.75
CA LYS A 235 -4.71 -12.59 91.62
C LYS A 235 -3.58 -13.30 90.87
N MET A 236 -2.76 -14.09 91.56
CA MET A 236 -1.73 -14.93 90.95
C MET A 236 -2.33 -16.10 90.17
N ARG A 237 -3.35 -16.79 90.73
CA ARG A 237 -4.10 -17.87 90.05
C ARG A 237 -4.82 -17.35 88.80
N GLU A 238 -5.54 -16.23 88.91
CA GLU A 238 -6.18 -15.55 87.77
C GLU A 238 -5.18 -15.13 86.69
N CYS A 239 -3.91 -14.87 87.05
CA CYS A 239 -2.86 -14.61 86.06
C CYS A 239 -2.42 -15.88 85.35
N ILE A 240 -2.18 -16.95 86.10
CA ILE A 240 -1.77 -18.24 85.55
C ILE A 240 -2.89 -18.86 84.70
N GLU A 241 -4.17 -18.72 85.10
CA GLU A 241 -5.33 -19.16 84.32
C GLU A 241 -5.42 -18.38 82.99
N ARG A 242 -5.25 -17.06 82.99
CA ARG A 242 -5.18 -16.26 81.76
C ARG A 242 -4.01 -16.67 80.85
N ASP A 243 -2.84 -16.95 81.43
CA ASP A 243 -1.65 -17.36 80.68
C ASP A 243 -1.83 -18.78 80.10
N LEU A 244 -2.51 -19.68 80.81
CA LEU A 244 -2.90 -21.01 80.32
C LEU A 244 -3.97 -20.95 79.22
N ASP A 245 -4.99 -20.08 79.36
CA ASP A 245 -6.01 -19.86 78.33
C ASP A 245 -5.42 -19.23 77.06
N GLU A 246 -4.43 -18.33 77.21
CA GLU A 246 -3.66 -17.76 76.11
C GLU A 246 -2.79 -18.82 75.43
N ALA A 247 -2.10 -19.67 76.20
CA ALA A 247 -1.34 -20.80 75.67
C ALA A 247 -2.24 -21.82 74.95
N ALA A 248 -3.42 -22.13 75.50
CA ALA A 248 -4.41 -23.01 74.89
C ALA A 248 -4.95 -22.44 73.58
N ARG A 249 -5.26 -21.13 73.52
CA ARG A 249 -5.67 -20.46 72.28
C ARG A 249 -4.56 -20.45 71.22
N ARG A 250 -3.30 -20.18 71.60
CA ARG A 250 -2.15 -20.27 70.68
C ARG A 250 -1.93 -21.68 70.15
N LEU A 251 -2.05 -22.69 71.01
CA LEU A 251 -1.96 -24.09 70.62
C LEU A 251 -3.11 -24.45 69.66
N GLN A 252 -4.34 -24.04 69.95
CA GLN A 252 -5.49 -24.26 69.07
C GLN A 252 -5.31 -23.60 67.69
N MET A 253 -4.75 -22.38 67.62
CA MET A 253 -4.42 -21.75 66.33
C MET A 253 -3.33 -22.51 65.59
N SER A 254 -2.27 -22.97 66.27
CA SER A 254 -1.23 -23.82 65.68
C SER A 254 -1.79 -25.12 65.11
N HIS A 255 -2.65 -25.83 65.86
CA HIS A 255 -3.36 -27.01 65.38
C HIS A 255 -4.42 -26.72 64.28
N GLY A 256 -4.86 -25.47 64.14
CA GLY A 256 -5.66 -25.00 63.01
C GLY A 256 -4.81 -24.85 61.76
N GLU A 257 -3.67 -24.16 61.89
CA GLU A 257 -2.74 -23.90 60.79
C GLU A 257 -2.05 -25.17 60.28
N ILE A 258 -1.65 -26.08 61.17
CA ILE A 258 -1.13 -27.41 60.79
C ILE A 258 -2.16 -28.18 59.94
N ARG A 259 -3.46 -28.11 60.29
CA ARG A 259 -4.52 -28.73 59.48
C ARG A 259 -4.68 -28.03 58.13
N ARG A 260 -4.72 -26.69 58.11
CA ARG A 260 -4.80 -25.90 56.88
C ARG A 260 -3.65 -26.22 55.92
N LEU A 261 -2.42 -26.33 56.43
CA LEU A 261 -1.24 -26.71 55.65
C LEU A 261 -1.30 -28.18 55.20
N THR A 262 -1.83 -29.09 56.02
CA THR A 262 -2.04 -30.49 55.65
C THR A 262 -3.05 -30.62 54.50
N ASP A 263 -4.18 -29.91 54.59
CA ASP A 263 -5.19 -29.87 53.53
C ASP A 263 -4.62 -29.25 52.23
N GLU A 264 -3.79 -28.20 52.35
CA GLU A 264 -3.11 -27.56 51.22
C GLU A 264 -2.09 -28.50 50.54
N ILE A 265 -1.36 -29.30 51.32
CA ILE A 265 -0.46 -30.36 50.82
C ILE A 265 -1.27 -31.44 50.09
N LEU A 266 -2.36 -31.94 50.68
CA LEU A 266 -3.22 -32.96 50.04
C LEU A 266 -3.85 -32.47 48.72
N ILE A 267 -4.16 -31.17 48.60
CA ILE A 267 -4.60 -30.55 47.35
C ILE A 267 -3.45 -30.51 46.34
N LYS A 268 -2.22 -30.15 46.76
CA LYS A 268 -1.03 -30.12 45.90
C LYS A 268 -0.64 -31.52 45.40
N ASP A 269 -0.65 -32.53 46.27
CA ASP A 269 -0.40 -33.94 45.91
C ASP A 269 -1.39 -34.44 44.84
N LYS A 270 -2.67 -34.06 44.99
CA LYS A 270 -3.70 -34.37 43.99
C LYS A 270 -3.43 -33.68 42.65
N VAL A 271 -3.01 -32.42 42.65
CA VAL A 271 -2.62 -31.69 41.43
C VAL A 271 -1.39 -32.33 40.77
N ILE A 272 -0.38 -32.73 41.56
CA ILE A 272 0.80 -33.47 41.07
C ILE A 272 0.36 -34.76 40.38
N SER A 273 -0.51 -35.57 41.00
CA SER A 273 -0.99 -36.81 40.39
C SER A 273 -1.83 -36.57 39.11
N GLU A 274 -2.61 -35.49 39.05
CA GLU A 274 -3.32 -35.09 37.82
C GLU A 274 -2.36 -34.64 36.70
N LEU A 275 -1.24 -33.98 37.05
CA LEU A 275 -0.16 -33.60 36.12
C LEU A 275 0.64 -34.80 35.62
N GLU A 276 1.04 -35.73 36.49
CA GLU A 276 1.73 -36.99 36.12
C GLU A 276 0.89 -37.81 35.13
N GLN A 277 -0.41 -37.94 35.40
CA GLN A 277 -1.35 -38.61 34.49
C GLN A 277 -1.55 -37.86 33.17
N SER A 278 -1.31 -36.54 33.13
CA SER A 278 -1.33 -35.74 31.91
C SER A 278 -0.05 -35.96 31.09
N MET A 279 1.11 -35.96 31.75
CA MET A 279 2.40 -36.28 31.12
C MET A 279 2.41 -37.68 30.52
N GLN A 280 1.92 -38.70 31.23
CA GLN A 280 1.83 -40.07 30.70
C GLN A 280 0.96 -40.15 29.43
N ARG A 281 -0.16 -39.40 29.37
CA ARG A 281 -0.99 -39.30 28.17
C ARG A 281 -0.28 -38.63 27.01
N MET A 282 0.38 -37.49 27.27
CA MET A 282 1.16 -36.77 26.26
C MET A 282 2.30 -37.63 25.71
N GLN A 283 2.94 -38.44 26.55
CA GLN A 283 3.99 -39.37 26.17
C GLN A 283 3.45 -40.53 25.31
N GLN A 284 2.30 -41.10 25.65
CA GLN A 284 1.62 -42.11 24.82
C GLN A 284 1.18 -41.53 23.46
N GLU A 285 0.64 -40.30 23.43
CA GLU A 285 0.28 -39.63 22.17
C GLU A 285 1.52 -39.32 21.31
N SER A 286 2.64 -38.93 21.93
CA SER A 286 3.93 -38.76 21.25
C SER A 286 4.45 -40.07 20.63
N GLU A 287 4.34 -41.21 21.33
CA GLU A 287 4.71 -42.53 20.80
C GLU A 287 3.84 -42.95 19.61
N VAL A 288 2.53 -42.69 19.67
CA VAL A 288 1.59 -42.95 18.56
C VAL A 288 1.89 -42.04 17.35
N LEU A 289 2.15 -40.75 17.58
CA LEU A 289 2.54 -39.82 16.52
C LEU A 289 3.88 -40.23 15.87
N LYS A 290 4.84 -40.71 16.67
CA LYS A 290 6.12 -41.23 16.17
C LYS A 290 5.97 -42.51 15.34
N GLN A 291 5.01 -43.38 15.68
CA GLN A 291 4.65 -44.53 14.83
C GLN A 291 3.98 -44.08 13.52
N ASN A 292 3.04 -43.14 13.57
CA ASN A 292 2.38 -42.60 12.38
C ASN A 292 3.36 -41.89 11.43
N LEU A 293 4.30 -41.11 11.97
CA LEU A 293 5.36 -40.45 11.21
C LEU A 293 6.26 -41.48 10.51
N LYS A 294 6.58 -42.60 11.18
CA LYS A 294 7.33 -43.69 10.55
C LYS A 294 6.56 -44.34 9.39
N ILE A 295 5.26 -44.56 9.55
CA ILE A 295 4.39 -45.10 8.48
C ILE A 295 4.31 -44.12 7.29
N ALA A 296 4.19 -42.82 7.55
CA ALA A 296 4.23 -41.78 6.52
C ALA A 296 5.57 -41.80 5.76
N GLN A 297 6.71 -41.79 6.47
CA GLN A 297 8.04 -41.89 5.86
C GLN A 297 8.22 -43.17 5.02
N GLU A 298 7.68 -44.31 5.46
CA GLU A 298 7.70 -45.56 4.70
C GLU A 298 6.81 -45.49 3.44
N ASN A 299 5.69 -44.75 3.46
CA ASN A 299 4.83 -44.50 2.30
C ASN A 299 5.49 -43.52 1.31
N ASP A 300 5.98 -42.37 1.78
CA ASP A 300 6.62 -41.34 0.94
C ASP A 300 7.85 -41.91 0.22
N SER A 301 8.62 -42.76 0.90
CA SER A 301 9.74 -43.51 0.31
C SER A 301 9.29 -44.44 -0.82
N GLN A 302 8.15 -45.12 -0.68
CA GLN A 302 7.57 -45.96 -1.73
C GLN A 302 7.03 -45.14 -2.90
N GLU A 303 6.40 -43.98 -2.66
CA GLU A 303 5.91 -43.10 -3.71
C GLU A 303 7.06 -42.45 -4.49
N LEU A 304 8.10 -41.98 -3.79
CA LEU A 304 9.33 -41.49 -4.39
C LEU A 304 10.02 -42.57 -5.24
N GLN A 305 10.01 -43.82 -4.80
CA GLN A 305 10.54 -44.94 -5.58
C GLN A 305 9.72 -45.19 -6.85
N LYS A 306 8.38 -45.20 -6.77
CA LYS A 306 7.49 -45.30 -7.95
C LYS A 306 7.70 -44.14 -8.92
N ALA A 307 7.87 -42.91 -8.41
CA ALA A 307 8.13 -41.72 -9.21
C ALA A 307 9.49 -41.80 -9.94
N LYS A 308 10.54 -42.28 -9.27
CA LYS A 308 11.86 -42.54 -9.88
C LYS A 308 11.79 -43.60 -10.98
N GLU A 309 11.04 -44.69 -10.76
CA GLU A 309 10.82 -45.73 -11.77
C GLU A 309 10.04 -45.22 -12.98
N TYR A 310 9.01 -44.39 -12.75
CA TYR A 310 8.25 -43.73 -13.81
C TYR A 310 9.11 -42.73 -14.62
N SER A 311 9.93 -41.91 -13.95
CA SER A 311 10.89 -41.02 -14.63
C SER A 311 11.88 -41.82 -15.47
N SER A 312 12.48 -42.87 -14.92
CA SER A 312 13.40 -43.76 -15.66
C SER A 312 12.75 -44.42 -16.88
N ARG A 313 11.44 -44.69 -16.83
CA ARG A 313 10.66 -45.18 -17.97
C ARG A 313 10.48 -44.09 -19.04
N LEU A 314 10.10 -42.87 -18.64
CA LEU A 314 10.00 -41.73 -19.56
C LEU A 314 11.35 -41.38 -20.20
N ASP A 315 12.45 -41.42 -19.46
CA ASP A 315 13.79 -41.16 -19.99
C ASP A 315 14.18 -42.16 -21.10
N LYS A 316 13.84 -43.44 -20.92
CA LYS A 316 14.03 -44.49 -21.94
C LYS A 316 13.16 -44.23 -23.18
N GLU A 317 11.93 -43.78 -22.99
CA GLU A 317 11.01 -43.44 -24.08
C GLU A 317 11.46 -42.20 -24.85
N ILE A 318 11.87 -41.13 -24.15
CA ILE A 318 12.48 -39.93 -24.74
C ILE A 318 13.76 -40.28 -25.51
N LEU A 319 14.60 -41.19 -24.99
CA LEU A 319 15.79 -41.67 -25.70
C LEU A 319 15.42 -42.44 -26.97
N ALA A 320 14.40 -43.30 -26.92
CA ALA A 320 13.90 -44.04 -28.07
C ALA A 320 13.31 -43.10 -29.14
N LEU A 321 12.52 -42.10 -28.74
CA LEU A 321 11.97 -41.07 -29.62
C LEU A 321 13.08 -40.22 -30.26
N ARG A 322 14.07 -39.78 -29.49
CA ARG A 322 15.25 -39.05 -30.01
C ARG A 322 16.01 -39.89 -31.05
N ASN A 323 16.15 -41.19 -30.83
CA ASN A 323 16.78 -42.10 -31.80
C ASN A 323 15.92 -42.30 -33.05
N ARG A 324 14.59 -42.39 -32.92
CA ARG A 324 13.68 -42.45 -34.07
C ARG A 324 13.70 -41.17 -34.91
N VAL A 325 13.73 -39.99 -34.27
CA VAL A 325 13.88 -38.70 -34.96
C VAL A 325 15.20 -38.65 -35.73
N LYS A 326 16.34 -39.00 -35.10
CA LYS A 326 17.63 -39.10 -35.80
C LYS A 326 17.59 -40.05 -37.01
N SER A 327 16.88 -41.18 -36.91
CA SER A 327 16.67 -42.08 -38.05
C SER A 327 15.88 -41.41 -39.17
N LEU A 328 14.75 -40.77 -38.84
CA LEU A 328 13.90 -40.07 -39.80
C LEU A 328 14.63 -38.90 -40.47
N ASP A 329 15.45 -38.14 -39.74
CA ASP A 329 16.29 -37.09 -40.31
C ASP A 329 17.36 -37.67 -41.26
N SER A 330 17.91 -38.85 -40.95
CA SER A 330 18.84 -39.54 -41.85
C SER A 330 18.17 -40.09 -43.12
N GLU A 331 16.91 -40.53 -43.02
CA GLU A 331 16.07 -40.92 -44.17
C GLU A 331 15.75 -39.68 -45.02
N ARG A 332 15.27 -38.60 -44.40
CA ARG A 332 15.02 -37.31 -45.05
C ARG A 332 16.25 -36.76 -45.77
N LYS A 333 17.44 -36.85 -45.15
CA LYS A 333 18.69 -36.43 -45.78
C LYS A 333 19.02 -37.25 -47.03
N LYS A 334 18.81 -38.58 -47.00
CA LYS A 334 18.97 -39.43 -48.20
C LYS A 334 17.98 -39.06 -49.31
N TYR A 335 16.73 -38.75 -48.96
CA TYR A 335 15.74 -38.29 -49.94
C TYR A 335 16.09 -36.91 -50.53
N MET A 336 16.63 -35.98 -49.73
CA MET A 336 17.17 -34.72 -50.25
C MET A 336 18.36 -34.95 -51.20
N GLU A 337 19.33 -35.80 -50.83
CA GLU A 337 20.47 -36.13 -51.70
C GLU A 337 20.06 -36.87 -53.00
N GLN A 338 18.93 -37.58 -53.00
CA GLN A 338 18.30 -38.14 -54.21
C GLN A 338 17.56 -37.06 -55.03
N PHE A 339 16.87 -36.13 -54.36
CA PHE A 339 16.18 -35.01 -54.99
C PHE A 339 17.16 -34.06 -55.68
N ASP A 340 18.27 -33.70 -55.03
CA ASP A 340 19.30 -32.84 -55.61
C ASP A 340 19.97 -33.50 -56.83
N LYS A 341 20.19 -34.82 -56.78
CA LYS A 341 20.67 -35.59 -57.95
C LYS A 341 19.68 -35.55 -59.11
N SER A 342 18.41 -35.83 -58.87
CA SER A 342 17.37 -35.78 -59.92
C SER A 342 17.11 -34.36 -60.43
N THR A 343 17.33 -33.33 -59.61
CA THR A 343 17.24 -31.91 -60.02
C THR A 343 18.41 -31.51 -60.93
N SER A 344 19.59 -32.11 -60.76
CA SER A 344 20.76 -31.87 -61.63
C SER A 344 20.62 -32.43 -63.06
N GLU A 345 19.69 -33.36 -63.30
CA GLU A 345 19.50 -34.03 -64.60
C GLU A 345 18.22 -33.59 -65.35
N SER A 346 17.50 -32.55 -64.91
CA SER A 346 16.19 -32.17 -65.50
C SER A 346 15.96 -30.67 -65.80
N LEU A 347 17.01 -29.86 -65.94
CA LEU A 347 16.90 -28.47 -66.42
C LEU A 347 17.37 -28.29 -67.87
N ALA A 348 16.67 -28.98 -68.78
CA ALA A 348 16.73 -28.72 -70.21
C ALA A 348 15.38 -29.00 -70.89
N ASN A 349 14.36 -28.15 -70.64
CA ASN A 349 13.39 -27.69 -71.67
C ASN A 349 12.26 -26.78 -71.11
N SER A 350 12.19 -25.56 -71.67
CA SER A 350 11.02 -24.68 -71.87
C SER A 350 10.17 -24.14 -70.69
N PRO A 351 9.68 -22.88 -70.79
CA PRO A 351 8.90 -22.20 -69.75
C PRO A 351 7.38 -22.20 -69.98
N SER A 352 6.57 -22.25 -68.91
CA SER A 352 5.30 -21.49 -68.84
C SER A 352 4.59 -21.56 -67.48
N LYS A 353 3.79 -20.51 -67.20
CA LYS A 353 2.66 -20.40 -66.25
C LYS A 353 2.95 -20.25 -64.74
N GLN A 354 2.65 -19.04 -64.28
CA GLN A 354 2.28 -18.70 -62.91
C GLN A 354 0.93 -19.35 -62.53
N ASN A 355 0.78 -19.73 -61.25
CA ASN A 355 -0.45 -19.92 -60.43
C ASN A 355 -0.51 -21.24 -59.63
N THR A 356 0.31 -21.35 -58.58
CA THR A 356 0.13 -22.34 -57.49
C THR A 356 0.49 -21.82 -56.07
N ASN A 357 1.28 -20.74 -55.95
CA ASN A 357 1.87 -20.27 -54.68
C ASN A 357 0.93 -19.82 -53.54
N HIS A 358 -0.39 -19.78 -53.73
CA HIS A 358 -1.32 -19.45 -52.64
C HIS A 358 -1.78 -20.68 -51.84
N GLN A 359 -1.93 -21.84 -52.49
CA GLN A 359 -2.52 -23.01 -51.84
C GLN A 359 -1.52 -23.73 -50.90
N ASP A 360 -0.24 -23.79 -51.28
CA ASP A 360 0.82 -24.31 -50.42
C ASP A 360 1.12 -23.40 -49.23
N ASN A 361 1.05 -22.07 -49.40
CA ASN A 361 1.19 -21.12 -48.30
C ASN A 361 0.03 -21.20 -47.31
N GLU A 362 -1.20 -21.44 -47.77
CA GLU A 362 -2.37 -21.63 -46.90
C GLU A 362 -2.27 -22.93 -46.10
N LEU A 363 -1.83 -24.03 -46.72
CA LEU A 363 -1.57 -25.30 -46.04
C LEU A 363 -0.42 -25.19 -45.02
N LEU A 364 0.66 -24.48 -45.36
CA LEU A 364 1.75 -24.19 -44.42
C LEU A 364 1.28 -23.31 -43.26
N HIS A 365 0.52 -22.24 -43.52
CA HIS A 365 -0.08 -21.43 -42.45
C HIS A 365 -1.03 -22.25 -41.56
N LYS A 366 -1.82 -23.17 -42.13
CA LYS A 366 -2.70 -24.05 -41.36
C LYS A 366 -1.91 -25.05 -40.50
N SER A 367 -0.83 -25.62 -41.04
CA SER A 367 0.06 -26.52 -40.29
C SER A 367 0.83 -25.78 -39.19
N CYS A 368 1.32 -24.56 -39.45
CA CYS A 368 1.98 -23.72 -38.45
C CYS A 368 1.00 -23.29 -37.35
N ARG A 369 -0.24 -22.94 -37.70
CA ARG A 369 -1.29 -22.58 -36.73
C ARG A 369 -1.63 -23.76 -35.81
N LEU A 370 -1.87 -24.95 -36.37
CA LEU A 370 -2.10 -26.17 -35.57
C LEU A 370 -0.89 -26.54 -34.69
N ALA A 371 0.34 -26.28 -35.15
CA ALA A 371 1.55 -26.49 -34.36
C ALA A 371 1.74 -25.43 -33.25
N ILE A 372 1.23 -24.21 -33.43
CA ILE A 372 1.17 -23.16 -32.42
C ILE A 372 0.09 -23.50 -31.40
N GLU A 373 -1.14 -23.77 -31.83
CA GLU A 373 -2.27 -24.21 -30.97
C GLU A 373 -1.90 -25.44 -30.13
N GLY A 374 -1.20 -26.43 -30.71
CA GLY A 374 -0.69 -27.60 -29.98
C GLY A 374 0.40 -27.27 -28.95
N ARG A 375 1.26 -26.28 -29.22
CA ARG A 375 2.26 -25.78 -28.24
C ARG A 375 1.63 -24.90 -27.17
N GLU A 376 0.60 -24.13 -27.50
CA GLU A 376 -0.18 -23.33 -26.56
C GLU A 376 -0.95 -24.23 -25.60
N CYS A 377 -1.58 -25.30 -26.09
CA CYS A 377 -2.21 -26.32 -25.25
C CYS A 377 -1.19 -27.00 -24.32
N LEU A 378 0.00 -27.35 -24.82
CA LEU A 378 1.08 -27.90 -23.98
C LEU A 378 1.59 -26.89 -22.94
N ASN A 379 1.73 -25.61 -23.31
CA ASN A 379 2.10 -24.55 -22.39
C ASN A 379 1.03 -24.32 -21.31
N GLN A 380 -0.26 -24.38 -21.64
CA GLN A 380 -1.34 -24.31 -20.66
C GLN A 380 -1.30 -25.50 -19.69
N GLN A 381 -1.03 -26.72 -20.19
CA GLN A 381 -0.84 -27.90 -19.34
C GLN A 381 0.40 -27.78 -18.43
N LEU A 382 1.50 -27.22 -18.94
CA LEU A 382 2.71 -26.97 -18.15
C LEU A 382 2.51 -25.84 -17.13
N LEU A 383 1.79 -24.77 -17.47
CA LEU A 383 1.39 -23.71 -16.53
C LEU A 383 0.52 -24.26 -15.41
N HIS A 384 -0.53 -25.02 -15.73
CA HIS A 384 -1.37 -25.67 -14.73
C HIS A 384 -0.57 -26.65 -13.84
N LYS A 385 0.41 -27.35 -14.42
CA LYS A 385 1.30 -28.24 -13.65
C LYS A 385 2.28 -27.47 -12.75
N LEU A 386 2.80 -26.33 -13.20
CA LEU A 386 3.64 -25.44 -12.40
C LEU A 386 2.83 -24.80 -11.26
N GLN A 387 1.63 -24.29 -11.53
CA GLN A 387 0.71 -23.75 -10.50
C GLN A 387 0.36 -24.82 -9.46
N LYS A 388 0.09 -26.06 -9.89
CA LYS A 388 -0.14 -27.16 -8.96
C LYS A 388 1.10 -27.49 -8.10
N LEU A 389 2.29 -27.57 -8.69
CA LEU A 389 3.53 -27.81 -7.95
C LEU A 389 3.90 -26.64 -7.02
N GLN A 390 3.54 -25.42 -7.40
CA GLN A 390 3.70 -24.23 -6.55
C GLN A 390 2.75 -24.31 -5.35
N HIS A 391 1.47 -24.62 -5.56
CA HIS A 391 0.53 -24.82 -4.46
C HIS A 391 0.93 -25.98 -3.52
N GLU A 392 1.40 -27.11 -4.07
CA GLU A 392 1.96 -28.21 -3.27
C GLU A 392 3.23 -27.79 -2.48
N HIS A 393 4.03 -26.87 -3.02
CA HIS A 393 5.16 -26.28 -2.31
C HIS A 393 4.71 -25.33 -1.20
N ASP A 394 3.76 -24.44 -1.49
CA ASP A 394 3.21 -23.47 -0.54
C ASP A 394 2.56 -24.20 0.66
N GLU A 395 1.72 -25.23 0.42
CA GLU A 395 1.20 -26.10 1.49
C GLU A 395 2.31 -26.82 2.29
N THR A 396 3.47 -27.09 1.67
CA THR A 396 4.60 -27.72 2.36
C THR A 396 5.37 -26.69 3.20
N VAL A 397 5.43 -25.43 2.77
CA VAL A 397 5.97 -24.31 3.55
C VAL A 397 5.06 -24.04 4.75
N GLU A 398 3.75 -23.93 4.56
CA GLU A 398 2.77 -23.75 5.65
C GLU A 398 2.88 -24.86 6.71
N ARG A 399 2.95 -26.14 6.30
CA ARG A 399 3.18 -27.26 7.23
C ARG A 399 4.53 -27.19 7.93
N ASN A 400 5.57 -26.68 7.29
CA ASN A 400 6.88 -26.51 7.94
C ASN A 400 6.83 -25.37 8.97
N GLU A 401 6.16 -24.26 8.67
CA GLU A 401 5.95 -23.16 9.62
C GLU A 401 5.11 -23.60 10.83
N GLU A 402 4.06 -24.40 10.61
CA GLU A 402 3.31 -25.05 11.71
C GLU A 402 4.20 -25.98 12.55
N LEU A 403 5.05 -26.79 11.91
CA LEU A 403 5.97 -27.69 12.62
C LEU A 403 7.07 -26.94 13.38
N GLU A 404 7.60 -25.84 12.83
CA GLU A 404 8.56 -24.97 13.51
C GLU A 404 7.92 -24.25 14.70
N SER A 405 6.67 -23.79 14.57
CA SER A 405 5.88 -23.23 15.67
C SER A 405 5.65 -24.26 16.79
N ILE A 406 5.24 -25.49 16.45
CA ILE A 406 5.06 -26.59 17.42
C ILE A 406 6.41 -27.00 18.06
N LEU A 407 7.52 -26.98 17.31
CA LEU A 407 8.86 -27.20 17.85
C LEU A 407 9.29 -26.09 18.80
N GLY A 408 9.02 -24.82 18.48
CA GLY A 408 9.26 -23.68 19.36
C GLY A 408 8.44 -23.76 20.65
N GLU A 409 7.14 -24.04 20.55
CA GLU A 409 6.26 -24.25 21.71
C GLU A 409 6.72 -25.42 22.59
N THR A 410 7.10 -26.56 21.99
CA THR A 410 7.56 -27.72 22.77
C THR A 410 8.92 -27.47 23.42
N GLN A 411 9.84 -26.79 22.74
CA GLN A 411 11.10 -26.35 23.33
C GLN A 411 10.88 -25.41 24.52
N ASN A 412 10.02 -24.39 24.38
CA ASN A 412 9.67 -23.48 25.46
C ASN A 412 9.05 -24.21 26.66
N LYS A 413 8.09 -25.11 26.42
CA LYS A 413 7.48 -25.95 27.48
C LYS A 413 8.51 -26.85 28.17
N THR A 414 9.49 -27.41 27.44
CA THR A 414 10.57 -28.18 28.07
C THR A 414 11.55 -27.29 28.86
N LYS A 415 11.80 -26.06 28.41
CA LYS A 415 12.64 -25.09 29.12
C LYS A 415 11.99 -24.63 30.43
N GLU A 416 10.69 -24.32 30.40
CA GLU A 416 9.89 -24.01 31.59
C GLU A 416 9.88 -25.18 32.59
N GLN A 417 9.77 -26.43 32.11
CA GLN A 417 9.89 -27.61 32.96
C GLN A 417 11.28 -27.77 33.58
N ILE A 418 12.35 -27.53 32.81
CA ILE A 418 13.73 -27.57 33.32
C ILE A 418 13.92 -26.49 34.40
N GLU A 419 13.52 -25.24 34.15
CA GLU A 419 13.60 -24.14 35.12
C GLU A 419 12.78 -24.43 36.39
N TYR A 420 11.63 -25.09 36.27
CA TYR A 420 10.84 -25.58 37.41
C TYR A 420 11.58 -26.67 38.20
N PHE A 421 12.16 -27.68 37.54
CA PHE A 421 12.92 -28.74 38.22
C PHE A 421 14.24 -28.23 38.82
N GLU A 422 14.92 -27.28 38.19
CA GLU A 422 16.10 -26.59 38.73
C GLU A 422 15.73 -25.80 39.99
N SER A 423 14.63 -25.05 39.96
CA SER A 423 14.09 -24.33 41.13
C SER A 423 13.72 -25.27 42.28
N GLN A 424 13.08 -26.41 41.97
CA GLN A 424 12.72 -27.42 42.96
C GLN A 424 13.96 -28.13 43.53
N THR A 425 14.96 -28.40 42.69
CA THR A 425 16.25 -28.99 43.11
C THR A 425 17.04 -28.04 44.00
N ALA A 426 17.08 -26.75 43.67
CA ALA A 426 17.68 -25.71 44.52
C ALA A 426 16.95 -25.59 45.86
N GLY A 427 15.61 -25.66 45.87
CA GLY A 427 14.81 -25.74 47.09
C GLY A 427 15.18 -26.93 47.98
N LEU A 428 15.29 -28.13 47.39
CA LEU A 428 15.71 -29.34 48.10
C LEU A 428 17.16 -29.25 48.61
N GLN A 429 18.09 -28.72 47.82
CA GLN A 429 19.47 -28.48 48.24
C GLN A 429 19.55 -27.54 49.45
N ASN A 430 18.77 -26.46 49.46
CA ASN A 430 18.69 -25.55 50.61
C ASN A 430 18.13 -26.24 51.87
N THR A 431 17.13 -27.12 51.73
CA THR A 431 16.62 -27.90 52.89
C THR A 431 17.62 -28.94 53.39
N ILE A 432 18.35 -29.62 52.50
CA ILE A 432 19.43 -30.55 52.86
C ILE A 432 20.53 -29.79 53.61
N MET A 433 20.96 -28.64 53.10
CA MET A 433 22.00 -27.81 53.72
C MET A 433 21.57 -27.29 55.10
N SER A 434 20.29 -26.98 55.30
CA SER A 434 19.72 -26.65 56.62
C SER A 434 19.73 -27.85 57.59
N LEU A 435 19.37 -29.05 57.11
CA LEU A 435 19.37 -30.27 57.91
C LEU A 435 20.79 -30.76 58.25
N GLU A 436 21.74 -30.60 57.34
CA GLU A 436 23.17 -30.87 57.59
C GLU A 436 23.73 -29.90 58.65
N ALA A 437 23.37 -28.61 58.60
CA ALA A 437 23.72 -27.64 59.63
C ALA A 437 23.10 -27.97 61.01
N GLU A 438 21.91 -28.57 61.06
CA GLU A 438 21.31 -29.07 62.32
C GLU A 438 21.99 -30.36 62.82
N LEU A 439 22.35 -31.29 61.93
CA LEU A 439 23.09 -32.51 62.29
C LEU A 439 24.50 -32.20 62.81
N ILE A 440 25.16 -31.16 62.31
CA ILE A 440 26.45 -30.68 62.85
C ILE A 440 26.26 -30.15 64.28
N LYS A 441 25.26 -29.29 64.52
CA LYS A 441 24.92 -28.79 65.88
C LYS A 441 24.62 -29.93 66.87
N LEU A 442 23.92 -30.98 66.43
CA LEU A 442 23.63 -32.18 67.25
C LEU A 442 24.86 -33.09 67.47
N ARG A 443 25.84 -33.07 66.55
CA ARG A 443 27.09 -33.82 66.68
C ARG A 443 28.01 -33.20 67.73
N ASP A 444 28.06 -31.87 67.81
CA ASP A 444 28.93 -31.17 68.78
C ASP A 444 28.38 -31.24 70.21
N GLY A 445 27.05 -31.21 70.38
CA GLY A 445 26.40 -31.37 71.70
C GLY A 445 26.55 -32.75 72.36
N LYS A 446 27.19 -33.74 71.69
CA LYS A 446 27.26 -35.14 72.16
C LYS A 446 28.66 -35.62 72.55
N LYS A 447 29.67 -34.72 72.58
CA LYS A 447 31.05 -35.03 73.01
C LYS A 447 31.33 -34.84 74.51
N GLU A 448 30.43 -34.23 75.27
CA GLU A 448 30.57 -34.09 76.72
C GLU A 448 29.65 -35.04 77.50
N ARG A 449 30.11 -36.27 77.78
CA ARG A 449 29.86 -37.04 79.02
C ARG A 449 30.50 -38.43 78.98
N LEU A 450 30.88 -38.91 80.17
CA LEU A 450 31.34 -40.27 80.53
C LEU A 450 32.83 -40.59 80.30
N GLY A 451 33.60 -40.38 81.37
CA GLY A 451 34.87 -41.08 81.66
C GLY A 451 34.98 -41.39 83.16
N THR A 452 35.90 -42.30 83.54
CA THR A 452 36.24 -42.81 84.90
C THR A 452 35.24 -43.82 85.53
N ASP A 453 35.64 -44.86 86.31
CA ASP A 453 36.89 -45.66 86.39
C ASP A 453 36.59 -46.99 87.19
N ARG A 454 37.54 -47.96 87.21
CA ARG A 454 37.75 -49.21 88.03
C ARG A 454 36.75 -49.61 89.16
N GLY A 455 36.62 -50.89 89.58
CA GLY A 455 37.25 -52.17 89.17
C GLY A 455 37.35 -53.23 90.33
N SER A 456 37.47 -54.53 89.99
CA SER A 456 37.67 -55.72 90.88
C SER A 456 36.47 -56.12 91.79
N ASN A 457 36.21 -57.38 92.16
CA ASN A 457 37.00 -58.64 92.18
C ASN A 457 36.08 -59.89 92.29
N GLY A 458 36.55 -61.12 91.98
CA GLY A 458 36.06 -62.35 92.65
C GLY A 458 35.29 -63.46 91.87
N ASP A 459 35.98 -64.19 90.98
CA ASP A 459 35.89 -65.65 90.69
C ASP A 459 34.56 -66.45 90.56
N LEU A 460 33.36 -65.86 90.59
CA LEU A 460 32.12 -66.55 90.17
C LEU A 460 31.69 -66.21 88.73
N THR A 461 32.31 -65.18 88.13
CA THR A 461 31.93 -64.61 86.82
C THR A 461 32.39 -65.42 85.62
N LYS A 462 33.52 -66.13 85.70
CA LYS A 462 34.14 -66.82 84.53
C LYS A 462 33.22 -67.82 83.80
N MET A 463 32.20 -68.36 84.45
CA MET A 463 31.22 -69.26 83.82
C MET A 463 30.11 -68.50 83.08
N GLN A 464 29.67 -67.34 83.60
CA GLN A 464 28.74 -66.45 82.92
C GLN A 464 29.42 -65.67 81.80
N ASP A 465 30.67 -65.23 82.01
CA ASP A 465 31.49 -64.61 80.97
C ASP A 465 31.67 -65.57 79.78
N LEU A 466 31.98 -66.86 80.03
CA LEU A 466 32.04 -67.86 78.96
C LEU A 466 30.68 -68.14 78.31
N GLN A 467 29.56 -68.15 79.04
CA GLN A 467 28.23 -68.27 78.43
C GLN A 467 27.85 -67.05 77.59
N GLN A 468 28.23 -65.85 78.02
CA GLN A 468 27.95 -64.60 77.33
C GLN A 468 28.92 -64.35 76.15
N GLU A 469 30.16 -64.83 76.25
CA GLU A 469 31.13 -64.91 75.16
C GLU A 469 30.73 -65.97 74.13
N ILE A 470 30.20 -67.13 74.56
CA ILE A 470 29.60 -68.11 73.64
C ILE A 470 28.34 -67.53 72.98
N TYR A 471 27.43 -66.87 73.72
CA TYR A 471 26.24 -66.25 73.14
C TYR A 471 26.60 -65.16 72.13
N THR A 472 27.49 -64.23 72.48
CA THR A 472 27.96 -63.17 71.56
C THR A 472 28.79 -63.73 70.41
N SER A 473 29.54 -64.82 70.58
CA SER A 473 30.23 -65.52 69.49
C SER A 473 29.26 -66.28 68.59
N THR A 474 28.13 -66.79 69.12
CA THR A 474 27.07 -67.42 68.33
C THR A 474 26.29 -66.38 67.52
N VAL A 475 25.96 -65.23 68.12
CA VAL A 475 25.38 -64.07 67.41
C VAL A 475 26.32 -63.59 66.32
N LYS A 476 27.60 -63.38 66.63
CA LYS A 476 28.64 -63.03 65.63
C LYS A 476 28.81 -64.09 64.55
N MET A 477 28.68 -65.39 64.85
CA MET A 477 28.69 -66.43 63.83
C MET A 477 27.47 -66.33 62.90
N ASN A 478 26.28 -66.04 63.44
CA ASN A 478 25.08 -65.86 62.64
C ASN A 478 25.13 -64.58 61.78
N GLU A 479 25.68 -63.50 62.33
CA GLU A 479 25.98 -62.25 61.60
C GLU A 479 27.01 -62.52 60.49
N LEU A 480 28.17 -63.11 60.80
CA LEU A 480 29.18 -63.48 59.81
C LEU A 480 28.67 -64.48 58.78
N GLN A 481 27.71 -65.35 59.11
CA GLN A 481 27.06 -66.25 58.15
C GLN A 481 25.99 -65.51 57.32
N GLY A 482 25.38 -64.45 57.85
CA GLY A 482 24.60 -63.47 57.10
C GLY A 482 25.48 -62.73 56.09
N ASP A 483 26.61 -62.20 56.56
CA ASP A 483 27.61 -61.48 55.76
C ASP A 483 28.25 -62.38 54.70
N LEU A 484 28.55 -63.64 55.01
CA LEU A 484 29.06 -64.58 54.01
C LEU A 484 28.00 -64.95 52.95
N ARG A 485 26.70 -64.82 53.28
CA ARG A 485 25.59 -64.97 52.32
C ARG A 485 25.38 -63.69 51.50
N SER A 486 25.51 -62.50 52.07
CA SER A 486 25.46 -61.24 51.33
C SER A 486 26.69 -61.05 50.43
N LEU A 487 27.90 -61.40 50.89
CA LEU A 487 29.11 -61.43 50.05
C LEU A 487 28.95 -62.38 48.86
N LYS A 488 28.41 -63.59 49.06
CA LYS A 488 28.18 -64.53 47.96
C LYS A 488 27.17 -64.02 46.94
N ARG A 489 26.13 -63.28 47.36
CA ARG A 489 25.24 -62.59 46.42
C ARG A 489 25.97 -61.46 45.70
N ALA A 490 26.66 -60.58 46.44
CA ALA A 490 27.42 -59.47 45.86
C ALA A 490 28.51 -59.95 44.87
N GLU A 491 29.11 -61.12 45.10
CA GLU A 491 30.07 -61.74 44.18
C GLU A 491 29.38 -62.36 42.94
N GLN A 492 28.17 -62.92 43.08
CA GLN A 492 27.33 -63.32 41.96
C GLN A 492 26.88 -62.10 41.13
N ASP A 493 26.38 -61.05 41.78
CA ASP A 493 25.96 -59.80 41.15
C ASP A 493 27.13 -59.11 40.44
N LYS A 494 28.32 -59.08 41.05
CA LYS A 494 29.56 -58.58 40.44
C LYS A 494 29.97 -59.39 39.21
N ASN A 495 29.77 -60.70 39.20
CA ASN A 495 30.05 -61.53 38.03
C ASN A 495 29.02 -61.31 36.91
N ILE A 496 27.74 -61.09 37.24
CA ILE A 496 26.68 -60.72 36.28
C ILE A 496 26.98 -59.33 35.68
N LEU A 497 27.33 -58.34 36.51
CA LEU A 497 27.71 -57.00 36.07
C LEU A 497 28.98 -57.01 35.20
N ARG A 498 29.97 -57.85 35.51
CA ARG A 498 31.15 -58.03 34.65
C ARG A 498 30.77 -58.59 33.29
N ALA A 499 29.94 -59.65 33.24
CA ALA A 499 29.47 -60.22 31.97
C ALA A 499 28.64 -59.20 31.15
N ALA A 500 27.84 -58.36 31.81
CA ALA A 500 27.11 -57.28 31.14
C ALA A 500 28.04 -56.18 30.60
N ASN A 501 29.11 -55.83 31.33
CA ASN A 501 30.12 -54.88 30.87
C ASN A 501 30.93 -55.41 29.68
N ASP A 502 31.34 -56.68 29.72
CA ASP A 502 32.07 -57.34 28.62
C ASP A 502 31.23 -57.36 27.32
N GLU A 503 29.90 -57.51 27.43
CA GLU A 503 28.98 -57.40 26.28
C GLU A 503 28.78 -55.94 25.83
N LEU A 504 28.73 -54.99 26.77
CA LEU A 504 28.67 -53.56 26.45
C LEU A 504 29.93 -53.10 25.69
N GLU A 505 31.12 -53.55 26.10
CA GLU A 505 32.39 -53.30 25.40
C GLU A 505 32.42 -53.91 23.99
N ARG A 506 31.80 -55.09 23.78
CA ARG A 506 31.61 -55.67 22.44
C ARG A 506 30.70 -54.81 21.57
N VAL A 507 29.58 -54.35 22.10
CA VAL A 507 28.63 -53.48 21.38
C VAL A 507 29.29 -52.15 21.03
N ASN A 508 29.99 -51.51 21.97
CA ASN A 508 30.74 -50.27 21.73
C ASN A 508 31.82 -50.47 20.66
N SER A 509 32.61 -51.56 20.74
CA SER A 509 33.62 -51.90 19.72
C SER A 509 33.00 -52.07 18.32
N MET A 510 31.80 -52.65 18.22
CA MET A 510 31.08 -52.74 16.93
C MET A 510 30.56 -51.39 16.45
N GLN A 511 30.13 -50.51 17.36
CA GLN A 511 29.72 -49.14 17.03
C GLN A 511 30.92 -48.32 16.55
N ASP A 512 32.07 -48.40 17.21
CA ASP A 512 33.32 -47.73 16.80
C ASP A 512 33.77 -48.18 15.41
N ILE A 513 33.71 -49.48 15.10
CA ILE A 513 33.99 -50.00 13.75
C ILE A 513 32.99 -49.45 12.72
N LYS A 514 31.73 -49.21 13.10
CA LYS A 514 30.71 -48.65 12.20
C LYS A 514 30.88 -47.13 12.00
N ILE A 515 31.23 -46.41 13.07
CA ILE A 515 31.56 -44.98 13.05
C ILE A 515 32.83 -44.75 12.21
N ALA A 516 33.86 -45.60 12.35
CA ALA A 516 35.06 -45.54 11.53
C ALA A 516 34.73 -45.71 10.03
N LYS A 517 33.88 -46.67 9.66
CA LYS A 517 33.43 -46.88 8.27
C LYS A 517 32.65 -45.68 7.73
N LEU A 518 31.70 -45.13 8.50
CA LEU A 518 30.95 -43.94 8.11
C LEU A 518 31.86 -42.70 8.01
N THR A 519 32.87 -42.58 8.87
CA THR A 519 33.87 -41.51 8.81
C THR A 519 34.75 -41.61 7.56
N GLU A 520 35.13 -42.83 7.17
CA GLU A 520 35.86 -43.11 5.92
C GLU A 520 35.00 -42.76 4.68
N GLU A 521 33.71 -43.10 4.72
CA GLU A 521 32.74 -42.77 3.67
C GLU A 521 32.49 -41.26 3.57
N CYS A 522 32.34 -40.56 4.69
CA CYS A 522 32.27 -39.10 4.74
C CYS A 522 33.54 -38.43 4.17
N LYS A 523 34.74 -38.93 4.49
CA LYS A 523 35.99 -38.43 3.86
C LYS A 523 36.02 -38.67 2.35
N ARG A 524 35.46 -39.79 1.88
CA ARG A 524 35.35 -40.11 0.45
C ARG A 524 34.33 -39.22 -0.27
N LEU A 525 33.21 -38.88 0.38
CA LEU A 525 32.26 -37.88 -0.13
C LEU A 525 32.86 -36.47 -0.13
N GLN A 526 33.60 -36.10 0.93
CA GLN A 526 34.29 -34.81 1.04
C GLN A 526 35.35 -34.61 -0.05
N THR A 527 36.10 -35.66 -0.40
CA THR A 527 37.10 -35.61 -1.48
C THR A 527 36.43 -35.48 -2.85
N MET A 528 35.40 -36.27 -3.16
CA MET A 528 34.63 -36.08 -4.40
C MET A 528 33.97 -34.70 -4.50
N LEU A 529 33.50 -34.12 -3.37
CA LEU A 529 32.94 -32.78 -3.33
C LEU A 529 34.01 -31.70 -3.60
N ASN A 530 35.24 -31.90 -3.11
CA ASN A 530 36.36 -30.99 -3.40
C ASN A 530 36.85 -31.11 -4.85
N ASP A 531 36.87 -32.31 -5.43
CA ASP A 531 37.16 -32.54 -6.86
C ASP A 531 36.05 -31.95 -7.76
N GLN A 532 34.79 -31.94 -7.29
CA GLN A 532 33.70 -31.25 -7.96
C GLN A 532 33.81 -29.71 -7.83
N LYS A 533 34.35 -29.20 -6.72
CA LYS A 533 34.61 -27.76 -6.53
C LYS A 533 35.72 -27.23 -7.43
N SER A 534 36.81 -27.96 -7.64
CA SER A 534 37.84 -27.56 -8.62
C SER A 534 37.30 -27.59 -10.06
N SER A 535 36.40 -28.55 -10.38
CA SER A 535 35.67 -28.51 -11.66
C SER A 535 34.74 -27.28 -11.81
N ASN A 536 34.29 -26.68 -10.70
CA ASN A 536 33.48 -25.45 -10.71
C ASN A 536 34.31 -24.17 -10.90
N GLU A 537 35.65 -24.19 -10.81
CA GLU A 537 36.46 -23.01 -11.18
C GLU A 537 36.30 -22.68 -12.68
N THR A 538 36.03 -23.69 -13.51
CA THR A 538 35.63 -23.52 -14.92
C THR A 538 34.23 -22.91 -15.11
N LEU A 539 33.41 -22.83 -14.06
CA LEU A 539 32.11 -22.13 -14.06
C LEU A 539 32.23 -20.68 -13.60
N ILE A 540 33.19 -20.35 -12.73
CA ILE A 540 33.50 -18.95 -12.34
C ILE A 540 33.88 -18.10 -13.56
N ALA A 541 34.57 -18.69 -14.54
CA ALA A 541 34.85 -18.05 -15.84
C ALA A 541 33.58 -17.76 -16.68
N LYS A 542 32.48 -18.47 -16.45
CA LYS A 542 31.16 -18.18 -17.04
C LYS A 542 30.34 -17.21 -16.18
N GLU A 543 30.56 -17.21 -14.87
CA GLU A 543 29.94 -16.28 -13.93
C GLU A 543 30.40 -14.83 -14.20
N GLN A 544 31.65 -14.62 -14.60
CA GLN A 544 32.12 -13.33 -15.14
C GLN A 544 31.40 -12.90 -16.44
N THR A 545 30.99 -13.85 -17.28
CA THR A 545 30.14 -13.54 -18.47
C THR A 545 28.67 -13.31 -18.10
N PHE A 546 28.20 -13.89 -16.99
CA PHE A 546 26.88 -13.63 -16.43
C PHE A 546 26.82 -12.23 -15.80
N GLN A 547 27.85 -11.81 -15.07
CA GLN A 547 27.98 -10.45 -14.53
C GLN A 547 27.92 -9.39 -15.64
N HIS A 548 28.67 -9.59 -16.74
CA HIS A 548 28.59 -8.67 -17.89
C HIS A 548 27.18 -8.65 -18.55
N LEU A 549 26.44 -9.75 -18.53
CA LEU A 549 25.04 -9.76 -18.98
C LEU A 549 24.12 -9.09 -17.97
N GLN A 550 24.38 -9.21 -16.68
CA GLN A 550 23.63 -8.60 -15.59
C GLN A 550 23.82 -7.08 -15.55
N ASP A 551 25.04 -6.58 -15.72
CA ASP A 551 25.33 -5.14 -15.86
C ASP A 551 24.62 -4.56 -17.11
N LYS A 552 24.57 -5.34 -18.19
CA LYS A 552 23.86 -4.95 -19.42
C LYS A 552 22.33 -5.04 -19.32
N VAL A 553 21.80 -5.89 -18.44
CA VAL A 553 20.39 -5.87 -18.03
C VAL A 553 20.12 -4.64 -17.17
N LEU A 554 21.00 -4.30 -16.24
CA LEU A 554 20.89 -3.10 -15.39
C LEU A 554 20.87 -1.81 -16.22
N ASP A 555 21.67 -1.71 -17.28
CA ASP A 555 21.65 -0.56 -18.21
C ASP A 555 20.38 -0.55 -19.08
N LEU A 556 19.83 -1.71 -19.44
CA LEU A 556 18.53 -1.81 -20.14
C LEU A 556 17.34 -1.54 -19.21
N GLU A 557 17.49 -1.79 -17.91
CA GLU A 557 16.51 -1.45 -16.87
C GLU A 557 16.54 0.05 -16.56
N LYS A 558 17.72 0.67 -16.46
CA LYS A 558 17.83 2.14 -16.41
C LYS A 558 17.21 2.80 -17.65
N LEU A 559 17.50 2.30 -18.86
CA LEU A 559 16.84 2.80 -20.07
C LEU A 559 15.32 2.55 -20.06
N ARG A 560 14.83 1.49 -19.40
CA ARG A 560 13.39 1.25 -19.22
C ARG A 560 12.78 2.22 -18.20
N GLU A 561 13.48 2.53 -17.12
CA GLU A 561 13.08 3.52 -16.12
C GLU A 561 13.11 4.94 -16.68
N GLU A 562 14.15 5.32 -17.42
CA GLU A 562 14.24 6.61 -18.14
C GLU A 562 13.07 6.76 -19.14
N ASN A 563 12.78 5.74 -19.94
CA ASN A 563 11.59 5.73 -20.80
C ASN A 563 10.28 5.73 -19.99
N GLY A 564 10.24 5.10 -18.82
CA GLY A 564 9.08 5.11 -17.90
C GLY A 564 8.83 6.47 -17.28
N VAL A 565 9.87 7.18 -16.88
CA VAL A 565 9.84 8.58 -16.42
C VAL A 565 9.41 9.49 -17.58
N GLN A 566 9.95 9.30 -18.78
CA GLN A 566 9.56 10.08 -19.96
C GLN A 566 8.09 9.84 -20.36
N MET A 567 7.58 8.61 -20.22
CA MET A 567 6.15 8.29 -20.39
C MET A 567 5.30 8.87 -19.26
N SER A 568 5.80 8.93 -18.02
CA SER A 568 5.13 9.59 -16.88
C SER A 568 5.05 11.12 -17.08
N GLU A 569 6.12 11.74 -17.57
CA GLU A 569 6.14 13.16 -17.95
C GLU A 569 5.25 13.45 -19.15
N SER A 570 5.21 12.57 -20.15
CA SER A 570 4.30 12.67 -21.29
C SER A 570 2.84 12.53 -20.83
N LYS A 571 2.54 11.62 -19.91
CA LYS A 571 1.22 11.48 -19.29
C LYS A 571 0.82 12.72 -18.50
N LYS A 572 1.72 13.26 -17.65
CA LYS A 572 1.51 14.53 -16.93
C LYS A 572 1.32 15.71 -17.90
N LYS A 573 2.02 15.76 -19.03
CA LYS A 573 1.78 16.73 -20.11
C LYS A 573 0.39 16.56 -20.74
N CYS A 574 -0.04 15.33 -21.05
CA CYS A 574 -1.40 15.06 -21.52
C CYS A 574 -2.46 15.47 -20.51
N GLU A 575 -2.30 15.16 -19.22
CA GLU A 575 -3.21 15.58 -18.14
C GLU A 575 -3.24 17.11 -17.97
N THR A 576 -2.10 17.79 -18.17
CA THR A 576 -2.02 19.26 -18.12
C THR A 576 -2.70 19.90 -19.34
N LEU A 577 -2.49 19.35 -20.54
CA LEU A 577 -3.16 19.78 -21.77
C LEU A 577 -4.66 19.49 -21.71
N GLN A 578 -5.08 18.38 -21.10
CA GLN A 578 -6.50 18.05 -20.88
C GLN A 578 -7.16 19.03 -19.90
N LYS A 579 -6.45 19.44 -18.83
CA LYS A 579 -6.91 20.52 -17.94
C LYS A 579 -7.01 21.86 -18.65
N GLN A 580 -6.03 22.23 -19.47
CA GLN A 580 -6.09 23.45 -20.29
C GLN A 580 -7.22 23.41 -21.33
N LEU A 581 -7.52 22.23 -21.90
CA LEU A 581 -8.65 22.05 -22.81
C LEU A 581 -10.00 22.18 -22.07
N GLN A 582 -10.09 21.64 -20.85
CA GLN A 582 -11.28 21.76 -20.00
C GLN A 582 -11.49 23.19 -19.50
N GLU A 583 -10.42 23.89 -19.11
CA GLU A 583 -10.43 25.31 -18.76
C GLU A 583 -10.85 26.16 -19.97
N GLY A 584 -10.32 25.88 -21.16
CA GLY A 584 -10.74 26.49 -22.41
C GLY A 584 -12.22 26.24 -22.75
N MET A 585 -12.72 25.02 -22.55
CA MET A 585 -14.16 24.72 -22.69
C MET A 585 -14.99 25.55 -21.71
N ASN A 586 -14.61 25.61 -20.44
CA ASN A 586 -15.29 26.39 -19.41
C ASN A 586 -15.26 27.91 -19.73
N GLU A 587 -14.18 28.44 -20.28
CA GLU A 587 -14.11 29.83 -20.77
C GLU A 587 -15.03 30.05 -21.98
N THR A 588 -15.05 29.13 -22.95
CA THR A 588 -15.98 29.24 -24.09
C THR A 588 -17.45 29.14 -23.67
N GLN A 589 -17.77 28.37 -22.64
CA GLN A 589 -19.12 28.31 -22.07
C GLN A 589 -19.50 29.64 -21.41
N LYS A 590 -18.62 30.24 -20.59
CA LYS A 590 -18.86 31.57 -20.00
C LYS A 590 -19.05 32.66 -21.07
N LEU A 591 -18.23 32.65 -22.12
CA LEU A 591 -18.39 33.57 -23.25
C LEU A 591 -19.71 33.34 -24.02
N TRP A 592 -20.22 32.10 -24.04
CA TRP A 592 -21.54 31.78 -24.62
C TRP A 592 -22.69 32.28 -23.75
N GLU A 593 -22.55 32.16 -22.42
CA GLU A 593 -23.48 32.71 -21.42
C GLU A 593 -23.52 34.26 -21.49
N GLU A 594 -22.36 34.94 -21.50
CA GLU A 594 -22.26 36.40 -21.73
C GLU A 594 -22.87 36.81 -23.08
N ALA A 595 -22.60 36.05 -24.16
CA ALA A 595 -23.19 36.32 -25.46
C ALA A 595 -24.73 36.11 -25.50
N LEU A 596 -25.26 35.25 -24.63
CA LEU A 596 -26.71 35.06 -24.46
C LEU A 596 -27.32 36.22 -23.68
N GLU A 597 -26.67 36.69 -22.61
CA GLU A 597 -27.09 37.87 -21.84
C GLU A 597 -27.07 39.14 -22.69
N LEU A 598 -25.97 39.40 -23.43
CA LEU A 598 -25.88 40.51 -24.38
C LEU A 598 -26.95 40.43 -25.48
N ARG A 599 -27.35 39.23 -25.90
CA ARG A 599 -28.49 39.05 -26.84
C ARG A 599 -29.83 39.39 -26.20
N GLN A 600 -30.02 39.15 -24.90
CA GLN A 600 -31.22 39.58 -24.18
C GLN A 600 -31.23 41.10 -23.96
N GLU A 601 -30.09 41.72 -23.67
CA GLU A 601 -29.96 43.18 -23.54
C GLU A 601 -30.14 43.91 -24.89
N ILE A 602 -29.62 43.36 -25.99
CA ILE A 602 -29.94 43.84 -27.36
C ILE A 602 -31.44 43.68 -27.67
N LYS A 603 -32.12 42.70 -27.06
CA LYS A 603 -33.58 42.51 -27.24
C LYS A 603 -34.39 43.52 -26.44
N SER A 604 -34.03 43.83 -25.19
CA SER A 604 -34.69 44.87 -24.39
C SER A 604 -34.46 46.27 -24.96
N THR A 605 -33.22 46.63 -25.31
CA THR A 605 -32.91 47.92 -25.95
C THR A 605 -33.59 48.10 -27.30
N ARG A 606 -33.82 47.03 -28.07
CA ARG A 606 -34.66 47.05 -29.28
C ARG A 606 -36.14 47.30 -28.96
N GLN A 607 -36.67 46.76 -27.86
CA GLN A 607 -38.04 47.03 -27.40
C GLN A 607 -38.19 48.49 -26.93
N ASP A 608 -37.21 49.03 -26.19
CA ASP A 608 -37.21 50.45 -25.79
C ASP A 608 -37.07 51.39 -26.99
N LEU A 609 -36.24 51.06 -27.98
CA LEU A 609 -36.21 51.82 -29.24
C LEU A 609 -37.53 51.74 -30.01
N GLN A 610 -38.29 50.64 -29.87
CA GLN A 610 -39.59 50.49 -30.51
C GLN A 610 -40.66 51.33 -29.79
N THR A 611 -40.72 51.32 -28.46
CA THR A 611 -41.63 52.19 -27.69
C THR A 611 -41.32 53.67 -27.93
N LYS A 612 -40.03 54.06 -27.99
CA LYS A 612 -39.61 55.43 -28.34
C LYS A 612 -39.96 55.83 -29.77
N ARG A 613 -39.98 54.89 -30.73
CA ARG A 613 -40.50 55.14 -32.09
C ARG A 613 -42.02 55.35 -32.10
N GLU A 614 -42.76 54.57 -31.31
CA GLU A 614 -44.22 54.69 -31.19
C GLU A 614 -44.64 55.99 -30.49
N GLU A 615 -43.89 56.43 -29.47
CA GLU A 615 -44.00 57.77 -28.88
C GLU A 615 -43.71 58.88 -29.91
N ASN A 616 -42.62 58.75 -30.68
CA ASN A 616 -42.32 59.71 -31.77
C ASN A 616 -43.42 59.74 -32.85
N ALA A 617 -44.05 58.60 -33.14
CA ALA A 617 -45.18 58.50 -34.06
C ALA A 617 -46.51 59.03 -33.47
N ARG A 618 -46.65 59.11 -32.14
CA ARG A 618 -47.71 59.89 -31.47
C ARG A 618 -47.43 61.39 -31.59
N LEU A 619 -46.24 61.83 -31.20
CA LEU A 619 -45.83 63.25 -31.26
C LEU A 619 -45.91 63.80 -32.69
N LYS A 620 -45.52 63.03 -33.72
CA LYS A 620 -45.69 63.44 -35.12
C LYS A 620 -47.16 63.58 -35.55
N ARG A 621 -48.08 62.80 -34.97
CA ARG A 621 -49.53 62.97 -35.22
C ARG A 621 -50.07 64.20 -34.51
N GLU A 622 -49.67 64.45 -33.26
CA GLU A 622 -50.04 65.69 -32.56
C GLU A 622 -49.51 66.95 -33.26
N ILE A 623 -48.28 66.91 -33.81
CA ILE A 623 -47.73 68.00 -34.63
C ILE A 623 -48.54 68.18 -35.94
N MET A 624 -48.97 67.10 -36.58
CA MET A 624 -49.76 67.16 -37.82
C MET A 624 -51.19 67.69 -37.58
N ASP A 625 -51.83 67.30 -36.47
CA ASP A 625 -53.13 67.85 -36.06
C ASP A 625 -53.04 69.34 -35.65
N MET A 626 -51.91 69.76 -35.07
CA MET A 626 -51.62 71.16 -34.75
C MET A 626 -51.33 72.02 -36.00
N GLN A 627 -50.79 71.43 -37.07
CA GLN A 627 -50.49 72.15 -38.32
C GLN A 627 -51.73 72.46 -39.18
N ASN A 628 -52.86 71.77 -38.98
CA ASN A 628 -54.09 71.98 -39.75
C ASN A 628 -54.94 73.21 -39.32
N LYS A 629 -54.39 74.15 -38.52
CA LYS A 629 -55.11 75.34 -38.02
C LYS A 629 -54.29 76.63 -38.01
N MET A 630 -53.89 77.17 -39.18
CA MET A 630 -53.42 78.57 -39.33
C MET A 630 -53.49 79.06 -40.81
N PRO A 631 -53.94 80.30 -41.11
CA PRO A 631 -54.11 80.79 -42.50
C PRO A 631 -53.14 81.93 -42.95
N ARG A 632 -53.17 82.27 -44.26
CA ARG A 632 -52.61 83.47 -45.00
C ARG A 632 -51.09 83.48 -45.36
N PRO A 633 -50.58 84.36 -46.28
CA PRO A 633 -51.20 85.04 -47.48
C PRO A 633 -50.28 85.22 -48.76
N GLN A 634 -50.89 85.78 -49.84
CA GLN A 634 -50.37 86.82 -50.79
C GLN A 634 -49.55 86.56 -52.11
N SER A 635 -50.15 87.02 -53.24
CA SER A 635 -49.59 87.70 -54.46
C SER A 635 -48.71 86.95 -55.49
N CYS A 636 -48.65 87.29 -56.80
CA CYS A 636 -49.52 88.03 -57.76
C CYS A 636 -49.01 87.87 -59.23
N GLY A 637 -49.91 87.96 -60.24
CA GLY A 637 -49.62 88.20 -61.67
C GLY A 637 -49.42 86.95 -62.56
N ASP A 638 -49.75 86.94 -63.87
CA ASP A 638 -50.46 87.93 -64.71
C ASP A 638 -50.89 87.30 -66.08
N GLY A 639 -51.88 87.84 -66.82
CA GLY A 639 -52.01 87.63 -68.29
C GLY A 639 -53.37 87.30 -68.98
N ALA A 640 -53.75 88.16 -69.94
CA ALA A 640 -54.48 87.93 -71.23
C ALA A 640 -56.04 87.94 -71.39
N GLU A 641 -56.52 89.04 -72.00
CA GLU A 641 -57.52 89.23 -73.10
C GLU A 641 -58.80 88.36 -73.32
N GLU A 642 -60.02 88.98 -73.33
CA GLU A 642 -60.96 89.02 -74.50
C GLU A 642 -62.26 89.89 -74.34
N MET A 643 -62.48 90.84 -75.27
CA MET A 643 -63.69 91.19 -76.08
C MET A 643 -65.18 91.34 -75.55
N VAL A 644 -65.65 92.61 -75.34
CA VAL A 644 -66.89 93.29 -75.94
C VAL A 644 -68.35 92.81 -75.51
N PRO A 645 -69.53 93.51 -75.71
CA PRO A 645 -69.97 94.93 -75.96
C PRO A 645 -71.14 95.51 -75.06
N LYS A 646 -71.38 96.86 -75.05
CA LYS A 646 -72.61 97.56 -75.60
C LYS A 646 -72.89 99.04 -75.15
N PHE A 647 -73.16 99.90 -76.17
CA PHE A 647 -74.07 101.10 -76.23
C PHE A 647 -73.82 102.35 -75.34
N LEU A 648 -74.13 103.62 -75.74
CA LEU A 648 -74.83 104.24 -76.90
C LEU A 648 -74.39 105.73 -77.13
N ALA A 649 -74.56 106.28 -78.36
CA ALA A 649 -74.67 107.70 -78.86
C ALA A 649 -74.09 108.91 -78.04
N GLY A 650 -73.58 110.04 -78.57
CA GLY A 650 -73.62 110.74 -79.89
C GLY A 650 -73.15 112.21 -79.67
N ASP A 651 -73.15 113.21 -80.59
CA ASP A 651 -73.33 113.28 -82.05
C ASP A 651 -72.85 114.67 -82.62
N THR A 652 -72.50 114.71 -83.92
CA THR A 652 -72.49 115.81 -84.95
C THR A 652 -72.11 117.29 -84.57
N LEU A 653 -70.95 117.86 -84.95
CA LEU A 653 -70.54 118.50 -86.24
C LEU A 653 -71.28 119.80 -86.69
N MET A 654 -70.58 120.96 -86.72
CA MET A 654 -70.60 122.02 -87.77
C MET A 654 -70.01 123.40 -87.30
N GLN A 655 -68.67 123.52 -87.17
CA GLN A 655 -67.95 124.81 -87.30
C GLN A 655 -66.78 124.70 -88.30
N GLN A 656 -67.02 123.93 -89.37
CA GLN A 656 -66.09 123.41 -90.38
C GLN A 656 -65.25 124.43 -91.18
N TYR A 657 -65.43 125.74 -91.01
CA TYR A 657 -64.65 126.76 -91.73
C TYR A 657 -63.55 127.42 -90.90
N GLU A 658 -63.76 127.63 -89.59
CA GLU A 658 -62.69 128.03 -88.67
C GLU A 658 -61.83 126.83 -88.27
N GLU A 659 -62.46 125.64 -88.20
CA GLU A 659 -61.79 124.35 -88.03
C GLU A 659 -60.61 124.19 -89.01
N ILE A 660 -60.73 124.50 -90.31
CA ILE A 660 -59.64 124.21 -91.29
C ILE A 660 -58.35 125.00 -91.03
N ARG A 661 -58.44 126.20 -90.43
CA ARG A 661 -57.25 127.00 -90.06
C ARG A 661 -56.65 126.51 -88.74
N GLN A 662 -57.50 126.22 -87.77
CA GLN A 662 -57.12 125.67 -86.47
C GLN A 662 -56.51 124.26 -86.63
N LEU A 663 -57.14 123.37 -87.42
CA LEU A 663 -56.66 122.04 -87.80
C LEU A 663 -55.28 122.04 -88.45
N ARG A 664 -54.83 123.12 -89.12
CA ARG A 664 -53.46 123.19 -89.67
C ARG A 664 -52.41 123.49 -88.60
N GLN A 665 -52.72 124.35 -87.62
CA GLN A 665 -51.84 124.54 -86.46
C GLN A 665 -51.90 123.34 -85.52
N ASP A 666 -53.08 122.76 -85.32
CA ASP A 666 -53.28 121.57 -84.50
C ASP A 666 -52.65 120.35 -85.14
N LEU A 667 -52.69 120.17 -86.47
CA LEU A 667 -51.93 119.12 -87.15
C LEU A 667 -50.43 119.24 -86.88
N HIS A 668 -49.87 120.44 -86.87
CA HIS A 668 -48.44 120.63 -86.59
C HIS A 668 -48.09 120.48 -85.10
N ARG A 669 -49.00 120.87 -84.20
CA ARG A 669 -48.92 120.56 -82.76
C ARG A 669 -48.99 119.06 -82.50
N VAL A 670 -49.97 118.37 -83.08
CA VAL A 670 -50.14 116.92 -83.02
C VAL A 670 -48.94 116.23 -83.63
N GLN A 671 -48.40 116.69 -84.76
CA GLN A 671 -47.19 116.11 -85.36
C GLN A 671 -45.97 116.23 -84.42
N ASN A 672 -45.81 117.35 -83.71
CA ASN A 672 -44.76 117.52 -82.71
C ASN A 672 -45.01 116.68 -81.44
N VAL A 673 -46.26 116.59 -80.97
CA VAL A 673 -46.64 115.75 -79.81
C VAL A 673 -46.50 114.26 -80.14
N CYS A 674 -46.90 113.82 -81.33
CA CYS A 674 -46.67 112.47 -81.83
C CYS A 674 -45.17 112.19 -81.99
N SER A 675 -44.37 113.13 -82.50
CA SER A 675 -42.91 112.97 -82.58
C SER A 675 -42.25 112.89 -81.18
N SER A 676 -42.82 113.58 -80.18
CA SER A 676 -42.38 113.50 -78.79
C SER A 676 -42.81 112.19 -78.13
N ALA A 677 -44.05 111.76 -78.35
CA ALA A 677 -44.60 110.50 -77.84
C ALA A 677 -43.93 109.28 -78.48
N GLU A 678 -43.56 109.35 -79.77
CA GLU A 678 -42.75 108.31 -80.42
C GLU A 678 -41.34 108.25 -79.86
N LYS A 679 -40.73 109.38 -79.48
CA LYS A 679 -39.43 109.40 -78.78
C LYS A 679 -39.54 108.81 -77.38
N GLU A 680 -40.58 109.16 -76.62
CA GLU A 680 -40.83 108.61 -75.29
C GLU A 680 -41.14 107.11 -75.34
N LEU A 681 -41.95 106.67 -76.32
CA LEU A 681 -42.22 105.25 -76.56
C LEU A 681 -40.99 104.47 -77.06
N ARG A 682 -40.05 105.12 -77.76
CA ARG A 682 -38.75 104.52 -78.08
C ARG A 682 -37.90 104.41 -76.82
N TYR A 683 -37.77 105.47 -76.03
CA TYR A 683 -37.03 105.48 -74.78
C TYR A 683 -37.54 104.43 -73.78
N GLU A 684 -38.87 104.32 -73.57
CA GLU A 684 -39.44 103.28 -72.70
C GLU A 684 -39.35 101.87 -73.31
N ARG A 685 -39.31 101.71 -74.65
CA ARG A 685 -39.00 100.42 -75.28
C ARG A 685 -37.54 100.03 -75.07
N ASP A 686 -36.60 100.95 -75.26
CA ASP A 686 -35.16 100.72 -75.12
C ASP A 686 -34.83 100.43 -73.64
N LYS A 687 -35.33 101.24 -72.72
CA LYS A 687 -35.29 100.99 -71.26
C LYS A 687 -35.92 99.65 -70.87
N LYS A 688 -37.05 99.25 -71.48
CA LYS A 688 -37.66 97.93 -71.24
C LYS A 688 -36.86 96.77 -71.86
N LEU A 689 -36.10 97.02 -72.92
CA LEU A 689 -35.15 96.06 -73.47
C LEU A 689 -33.90 95.95 -72.58
N ASP A 690 -33.40 97.05 -72.02
CA ASP A 690 -32.26 97.05 -71.11
C ASP A 690 -32.61 96.40 -69.76
N MET A 691 -33.75 96.73 -69.15
CA MET A 691 -34.29 95.99 -67.99
C MET A 691 -34.44 94.49 -68.25
N LYS A 692 -34.80 94.08 -69.49
CA LYS A 692 -34.85 92.66 -69.87
C LYS A 692 -33.46 92.03 -70.00
N LYS A 693 -32.45 92.77 -70.47
CA LYS A 693 -31.05 92.29 -70.51
C LYS A 693 -30.52 92.11 -69.08
N GLU A 694 -30.82 93.05 -68.18
CA GLU A 694 -30.47 92.96 -66.76
C GLU A 694 -31.17 91.78 -66.08
N ASP A 695 -32.47 91.58 -66.30
CA ASP A 695 -33.21 90.43 -65.74
C ASP A 695 -32.69 89.08 -66.27
N ILE A 696 -32.34 88.99 -67.56
CA ILE A 696 -31.69 87.81 -68.14
C ILE A 696 -30.30 87.60 -67.54
N ALA A 697 -29.50 88.66 -67.34
CA ALA A 697 -28.18 88.56 -66.72
C ALA A 697 -28.28 88.11 -65.24
N LEU A 698 -29.26 88.62 -64.49
CA LEU A 698 -29.55 88.19 -63.13
C LEU A 698 -30.05 86.74 -63.08
N GLN A 699 -30.86 86.28 -64.03
CA GLN A 699 -31.24 84.87 -64.15
C GLN A 699 -30.02 83.97 -64.47
N GLN A 700 -29.10 84.44 -65.31
CA GLN A 700 -27.84 83.74 -65.59
C GLN A 700 -26.92 83.68 -64.37
N GLU A 701 -26.78 84.76 -63.60
CA GLU A 701 -26.03 84.73 -62.33
C GLU A 701 -26.72 83.85 -61.27
N ASN A 702 -28.04 83.88 -61.17
CA ASN A 702 -28.78 83.07 -60.18
C ASN A 702 -28.75 81.57 -60.52
N THR A 703 -28.78 81.20 -61.80
CA THR A 703 -28.55 79.81 -62.23
C THR A 703 -27.09 79.38 -62.02
N LYS A 704 -26.12 80.26 -62.25
CA LYS A 704 -24.70 80.02 -61.95
C LYS A 704 -24.45 79.84 -60.45
N LEU A 705 -24.98 80.72 -59.60
CA LEU A 705 -24.90 80.63 -58.13
C LEU A 705 -25.60 79.38 -57.60
N ASN A 706 -26.73 78.96 -58.19
CA ASN A 706 -27.36 77.68 -57.83
C ASN A 706 -26.50 76.47 -58.25
N ALA A 707 -25.82 76.51 -59.40
CA ALA A 707 -24.89 75.47 -59.81
C ALA A 707 -23.67 75.41 -58.87
N GLU A 708 -23.09 76.56 -58.50
CA GLU A 708 -21.99 76.65 -57.53
C GLU A 708 -22.42 76.18 -56.13
N LEU A 709 -23.60 76.59 -55.65
CA LEU A 709 -24.17 76.14 -54.38
C LEU A 709 -24.41 74.62 -54.36
N ASN A 710 -24.93 74.05 -55.45
CA ASN A 710 -25.11 72.60 -55.56
C ASN A 710 -23.78 71.86 -55.65
N GLN A 711 -22.78 72.43 -56.34
CA GLN A 711 -21.41 71.89 -56.34
C GLN A 711 -20.78 71.92 -54.94
N VAL A 712 -20.98 73.00 -54.16
CA VAL A 712 -20.52 73.11 -52.78
C VAL A 712 -21.25 72.12 -51.86
N LYS A 713 -22.57 71.92 -52.02
CA LYS A 713 -23.32 70.89 -51.28
C LYS A 713 -22.85 69.47 -51.62
N GLN A 714 -22.54 69.18 -52.89
CA GLN A 714 -21.99 67.89 -53.31
C GLN A 714 -20.57 67.67 -52.77
N LYS A 715 -19.72 68.72 -52.78
CA LYS A 715 -18.41 68.68 -52.13
C LYS A 715 -18.53 68.45 -50.63
N LEU A 716 -19.41 69.18 -49.93
CA LEU A 716 -19.64 69.02 -48.50
C LEU A 716 -20.10 67.60 -48.14
N THR A 717 -21.08 67.05 -48.86
CA THR A 717 -21.53 65.66 -48.65
C THR A 717 -20.45 64.63 -48.93
N SER A 718 -19.61 64.84 -49.95
CA SER A 718 -18.44 63.98 -50.21
C SER A 718 -17.39 64.07 -49.10
N VAL A 719 -17.11 65.28 -48.58
CA VAL A 719 -16.15 65.49 -47.48
C VAL A 719 -16.69 64.86 -46.19
N SER A 720 -17.96 65.06 -45.85
CA SER A 720 -18.61 64.39 -44.71
C SER A 720 -18.52 62.87 -44.82
N ALA A 721 -18.76 62.29 -46.00
CA ALA A 721 -18.60 60.86 -46.23
C ALA A 721 -17.15 60.40 -46.00
N THR A 722 -16.15 61.16 -46.44
CA THR A 722 -14.74 60.85 -46.14
C THR A 722 -14.40 60.99 -44.66
N CYS A 723 -14.93 61.98 -43.95
CA CYS A 723 -14.74 62.13 -42.50
C CYS A 723 -15.30 60.91 -41.75
N PHE A 724 -16.54 60.48 -42.04
CA PHE A 724 -17.10 59.27 -41.45
C PHE A 724 -16.28 58.01 -41.76
N SER A 725 -15.67 57.92 -42.94
CA SER A 725 -14.78 56.80 -43.27
C SER A 725 -13.48 56.81 -42.45
N PHE A 726 -12.90 58.00 -42.19
CA PHE A 726 -11.73 58.13 -41.33
C PHE A 726 -12.06 57.93 -39.85
N GLU A 727 -13.22 58.39 -39.38
CA GLU A 727 -13.71 58.12 -38.01
C GLU A 727 -13.86 56.60 -37.79
N ALA A 728 -14.51 55.89 -38.71
CA ALA A 728 -14.62 54.43 -38.66
C ALA A 728 -13.25 53.72 -38.73
N GLU A 729 -12.29 54.26 -39.49
CA GLU A 729 -10.92 53.71 -39.53
C GLU A 729 -10.14 53.97 -38.23
N VAL A 730 -10.32 55.14 -37.61
CA VAL A 730 -9.74 55.48 -36.30
C VAL A 730 -10.36 54.60 -35.21
N GLU A 731 -11.68 54.39 -35.20
CA GLU A 731 -12.34 53.46 -34.27
C GLU A 731 -11.81 52.04 -34.43
N LYS A 732 -11.65 51.55 -35.67
CA LYS A 732 -11.07 50.23 -35.96
C LYS A 732 -9.61 50.12 -35.48
N ARG A 733 -8.80 51.16 -35.67
CA ARG A 733 -7.42 51.21 -35.14
C ARG A 733 -7.41 51.25 -33.60
N GLN A 734 -8.33 51.98 -32.98
CA GLN A 734 -8.47 52.06 -31.52
C GLN A 734 -8.93 50.73 -30.92
N GLN A 735 -9.85 50.01 -31.57
CA GLN A 735 -10.21 48.64 -31.23
C GLN A 735 -8.98 47.72 -31.34
N LYS A 736 -8.21 47.82 -32.42
CA LYS A 736 -7.02 46.97 -32.60
C LYS A 736 -5.92 47.24 -31.57
N ILE A 737 -5.76 48.48 -31.12
CA ILE A 737 -4.85 48.82 -30.00
C ILE A 737 -5.30 48.12 -28.72
N LYS A 738 -6.59 48.19 -28.37
CA LYS A 738 -7.13 47.50 -27.17
C LYS A 738 -6.98 45.99 -27.23
N GLU A 739 -7.16 45.38 -28.41
CA GLU A 739 -6.88 43.95 -28.62
C GLU A 739 -5.41 43.62 -28.33
N LEU A 740 -4.47 44.40 -28.88
CA LEU A 740 -3.03 44.19 -28.69
C LEU A 740 -2.59 44.44 -27.23
N GLU A 741 -3.19 45.41 -26.53
CA GLU A 741 -2.96 45.64 -25.10
C GLU A 741 -3.42 44.43 -24.26
N LEU A 742 -4.59 43.86 -24.58
CA LEU A 742 -5.10 42.64 -23.94
C LEU A 742 -4.22 41.41 -24.25
N GLU A 743 -3.77 41.25 -25.50
CA GLU A 743 -2.83 40.19 -25.89
C GLU A 743 -1.48 40.32 -25.15
N LEU A 744 -0.95 41.54 -25.00
CA LEU A 744 0.27 41.80 -24.23
C LEU A 744 0.09 41.50 -22.73
N MET A 745 -1.05 41.86 -22.15
CA MET A 745 -1.35 41.54 -20.75
C MET A 745 -1.50 40.03 -20.52
N LYS A 746 -2.18 39.31 -21.42
CA LYS A 746 -2.25 37.84 -21.41
C LYS A 746 -0.85 37.20 -21.55
N ARG A 747 -0.02 37.70 -22.47
CA ARG A 747 1.36 37.23 -22.66
C ARG A 747 2.24 37.49 -21.43
N ASN A 748 2.08 38.63 -20.76
CA ASN A 748 2.79 38.96 -19.52
C ASN A 748 2.35 38.06 -18.35
N GLN A 749 1.03 37.81 -18.20
CA GLN A 749 0.52 36.83 -17.23
C GLN A 749 1.05 35.42 -17.51
N GLY A 750 1.03 34.98 -18.77
CA GLY A 750 1.64 33.71 -19.20
C GLY A 750 3.13 33.63 -18.87
N SER A 751 3.89 34.69 -19.12
CA SER A 751 5.32 34.76 -18.77
C SER A 751 5.57 34.71 -17.27
N LYS A 752 4.72 35.33 -16.44
CA LYS A 752 4.82 35.26 -14.96
C LYS A 752 4.50 33.86 -14.44
N LEU A 753 3.46 33.21 -14.99
CA LEU A 753 3.14 31.82 -14.66
C LEU A 753 4.28 30.88 -15.10
N GLN A 754 4.83 31.07 -16.30
CA GLN A 754 5.98 30.31 -16.79
C GLN A 754 7.20 30.44 -15.85
N SER A 755 7.52 31.67 -15.41
CA SER A 755 8.59 31.92 -14.43
C SER A 755 8.34 31.21 -13.09
N ASN A 756 7.11 31.25 -12.57
CA ASN A 756 6.74 30.58 -11.31
C ASN A 756 6.82 29.05 -11.44
N TRP A 757 6.43 28.48 -12.58
CA TRP A 757 6.56 27.06 -12.86
C TRP A 757 8.02 26.63 -13.05
N GLN A 758 8.88 27.47 -13.66
CA GLN A 758 10.32 27.22 -13.75
C GLN A 758 10.99 27.24 -12.37
N GLU A 759 10.63 28.21 -11.50
CA GLU A 759 11.13 28.30 -10.13
C GLU A 759 10.71 27.07 -9.30
N LYS A 760 9.43 26.66 -9.38
CA LYS A 760 8.94 25.42 -8.75
C LYS A 760 9.65 24.18 -9.27
N LEU A 761 9.89 24.09 -10.58
CA LEU A 761 10.61 22.96 -11.18
C LEU A 761 12.06 22.90 -10.67
N GLU A 762 12.75 24.04 -10.56
CA GLU A 762 14.12 24.07 -10.05
C GLU A 762 14.19 23.76 -8.54
N HIS A 763 13.21 24.24 -7.76
CA HIS A 763 13.04 23.83 -6.37
C HIS A 763 12.83 22.31 -6.25
N GLU A 764 11.94 21.72 -7.06
CA GLU A 764 11.70 20.27 -7.06
C GLU A 764 12.92 19.45 -7.49
N LYS A 765 13.70 19.90 -8.49
CA LYS A 765 14.99 19.28 -8.82
C LYS A 765 15.95 19.32 -7.63
N SER A 766 16.08 20.47 -6.97
CA SER A 766 16.96 20.61 -5.80
C SER A 766 16.52 19.68 -4.65
N ARG A 767 15.22 19.48 -4.48
CA ARG A 767 14.63 18.53 -3.52
C ARG A 767 14.92 17.08 -3.90
N ALA A 768 14.81 16.73 -5.18
CA ALA A 768 15.15 15.40 -5.69
C ALA A 768 16.63 15.07 -5.48
N VAL A 769 17.55 15.97 -5.85
CA VAL A 769 19.01 15.79 -5.64
C VAL A 769 19.35 15.65 -4.15
N ASN A 770 18.71 16.41 -3.27
CA ASN A 770 18.88 16.26 -1.83
C ASN A 770 18.34 14.91 -1.30
N ALA A 771 17.23 14.42 -1.85
CA ALA A 771 16.69 13.10 -1.52
C ALA A 771 17.61 11.96 -2.03
N GLU A 772 18.14 12.06 -3.25
CA GLU A 772 19.14 11.13 -3.79
C GLU A 772 20.39 11.08 -2.91
N LYS A 773 20.90 12.23 -2.48
CA LYS A 773 22.03 12.32 -1.55
C LYS A 773 21.72 11.63 -0.21
N MET A 774 20.53 11.84 0.35
CA MET A 774 20.08 11.16 1.58
C MET A 774 19.99 9.64 1.37
N VAL A 775 19.47 9.17 0.22
CA VAL A 775 19.41 7.74 -0.11
C VAL A 775 20.81 7.14 -0.23
N LEU A 776 21.77 7.85 -0.82
CA LEU A 776 23.17 7.41 -0.89
C LEU A 776 23.84 7.34 0.49
N GLU A 777 23.60 8.33 1.35
CA GLU A 777 24.09 8.33 2.74
C GLU A 777 23.48 7.17 3.55
N LEU A 778 22.18 6.93 3.42
CA LEU A 778 21.50 5.79 4.06
C LEU A 778 21.97 4.44 3.50
N GLN A 779 22.20 4.31 2.19
CA GLN A 779 22.80 3.10 1.59
C GLN A 779 24.25 2.87 2.03
N GLN A 780 24.99 3.93 2.37
CA GLN A 780 26.33 3.80 2.92
C GLN A 780 26.28 3.37 4.39
N GLN A 781 25.35 3.93 5.18
CA GLN A 781 25.11 3.52 6.56
C GLN A 781 24.62 2.06 6.65
N LEU A 782 23.73 1.63 5.76
CA LEU A 782 23.27 0.24 5.66
C LEU A 782 24.42 -0.72 5.37
N ARG A 783 25.25 -0.42 4.36
CA ARG A 783 26.44 -1.25 4.06
C ARG A 783 27.44 -1.30 5.22
N ALA A 784 27.56 -0.22 6.00
CA ALA A 784 28.40 -0.20 7.20
C ALA A 784 27.82 -1.08 8.32
N SER A 785 26.50 -1.04 8.56
CA SER A 785 25.85 -1.87 9.58
C SER A 785 25.78 -3.34 9.17
N GLU A 786 25.54 -3.66 7.89
CA GLU A 786 25.66 -5.01 7.33
C GLU A 786 27.06 -5.59 7.55
N HIS A 787 28.11 -4.81 7.28
CA HIS A 787 29.48 -5.25 7.52
C HIS A 787 29.79 -5.44 9.01
N GLN A 788 29.27 -4.57 9.88
CA GLN A 788 29.39 -4.71 11.34
C GLN A 788 28.65 -5.95 11.85
N LEU A 789 27.47 -6.26 11.31
CA LEU A 789 26.73 -7.49 11.61
C LEU A 789 27.48 -8.74 11.14
N GLN A 790 28.08 -8.74 9.94
CA GLN A 790 28.94 -9.84 9.48
C GLN A 790 30.13 -10.06 10.42
N LEU A 791 30.80 -8.98 10.85
CA LEU A 791 31.90 -9.03 11.83
C LEU A 791 31.44 -9.65 13.15
N LEU A 792 30.32 -9.18 13.72
CA LEU A 792 29.73 -9.75 14.94
C LEU A 792 29.33 -11.21 14.75
N GLN A 793 28.78 -11.59 13.60
CA GLN A 793 28.41 -12.97 13.29
C GLN A 793 29.64 -13.88 13.22
N THR A 794 30.75 -13.44 12.61
CA THR A 794 32.03 -14.18 12.69
C THR A 794 32.54 -14.29 14.13
N GLN A 795 32.47 -13.22 14.94
CA GLN A 795 32.86 -13.27 16.36
C GLN A 795 32.00 -14.26 17.16
N ILE A 796 30.70 -14.34 16.89
CA ILE A 796 29.79 -15.33 17.52
C ILE A 796 30.17 -16.76 17.10
N THR A 797 30.49 -17.01 15.82
CA THR A 797 30.93 -18.35 15.38
C THR A 797 32.27 -18.75 16.00
N GLU A 798 33.20 -17.80 16.15
CA GLU A 798 34.50 -18.04 16.78
C GLU A 798 34.35 -18.27 18.30
N LYS A 799 33.48 -17.51 18.98
CA LYS A 799 33.15 -17.75 20.40
C LYS A 799 32.55 -19.14 20.60
N LYS A 800 31.60 -19.55 19.75
CA LYS A 800 31.03 -20.92 19.78
C LYS A 800 32.10 -22.00 19.58
N ARG A 801 33.03 -21.79 18.65
CA ARG A 801 34.18 -22.69 18.44
C ARG A 801 35.05 -22.81 19.71
N GLN A 802 35.33 -21.70 20.37
CA GLN A 802 36.08 -21.66 21.63
C GLN A 802 35.32 -22.30 22.80
N GLU A 803 34.00 -22.11 22.90
CA GLU A 803 33.13 -22.76 23.89
C GLU A 803 33.11 -24.28 23.71
N GLU A 804 33.06 -24.78 22.47
CA GLU A 804 33.21 -26.21 22.18
C GLU A 804 34.59 -26.76 22.55
N GLU A 805 35.67 -26.02 22.26
CA GLU A 805 37.03 -26.43 22.64
C GLU A 805 37.20 -26.46 24.16
N LEU A 806 36.65 -25.48 24.89
CA LEU A 806 36.62 -25.46 26.35
C LEU A 806 35.81 -26.65 26.91
N LYS A 807 34.68 -27.00 26.29
CA LYS A 807 33.88 -28.17 26.68
C LYS A 807 34.65 -29.47 26.48
N ARG A 808 35.28 -29.66 25.32
CA ARG A 808 36.14 -30.83 25.02
C ARG A 808 37.33 -30.91 25.98
N ALA A 809 37.94 -29.78 26.34
CA ALA A 809 39.01 -29.71 27.33
C ALA A 809 38.53 -30.16 28.72
N LYS A 810 37.37 -29.66 29.19
CA LYS A 810 36.76 -30.09 30.46
C LYS A 810 36.41 -31.58 30.46
N GLU A 811 35.85 -32.11 29.38
CA GLU A 811 35.55 -33.54 29.22
C GLU A 811 36.82 -34.42 29.24
N ASN A 812 37.94 -33.92 28.73
CA ASN A 812 39.22 -34.62 28.82
C ASN A 812 39.83 -34.52 30.22
N GLU A 813 39.68 -33.38 30.90
CA GLU A 813 40.12 -33.23 32.30
C GLU A 813 39.35 -34.17 33.24
N THR A 814 38.02 -34.28 33.12
CA THR A 814 37.23 -35.20 33.94
C THR A 814 37.59 -36.67 33.69
N LYS A 815 37.85 -37.06 32.42
CA LYS A 815 38.37 -38.40 32.08
C LYS A 815 39.74 -38.67 32.74
N LEU A 816 40.66 -37.70 32.70
CA LEU A 816 41.98 -37.83 33.35
C LEU A 816 41.86 -37.90 34.88
N ARG A 817 40.99 -37.09 35.49
CA ARG A 817 40.70 -37.16 36.94
C ARG A 817 40.13 -38.54 37.34
N ALA A 818 39.23 -39.10 36.54
CA ALA A 818 38.67 -40.43 36.79
C ALA A 818 39.74 -41.54 36.68
N GLN A 819 40.58 -41.52 35.63
CA GLN A 819 41.70 -42.44 35.48
C GLN A 819 42.70 -42.36 36.65
N LEU A 820 43.00 -41.14 37.13
CA LEU A 820 43.86 -40.94 38.30
C LEU A 820 43.26 -41.55 39.57
N GLN A 821 41.96 -41.40 39.81
CA GLN A 821 41.27 -42.03 40.95
C GLN A 821 41.25 -43.57 40.83
N GLU A 822 41.03 -44.10 39.63
CA GLU A 822 41.07 -45.54 39.37
C GLU A 822 42.46 -46.13 39.67
N GLU A 823 43.54 -45.48 39.24
CA GLU A 823 44.92 -45.87 39.56
C GLU A 823 45.24 -45.73 41.06
N GLN A 824 44.71 -44.71 41.74
CA GLN A 824 44.83 -44.62 43.20
C GLN A 824 44.12 -45.78 43.92
N LEU A 825 42.95 -46.20 43.44
CA LEU A 825 42.22 -47.35 43.98
C LEU A 825 42.97 -48.67 43.70
N LYS A 826 43.48 -48.88 42.48
CA LYS A 826 44.33 -50.05 42.14
C LYS A 826 45.56 -50.13 43.04
N ARG A 827 46.26 -49.01 43.28
CA ARG A 827 47.40 -48.95 44.20
C ARG A 827 47.02 -49.29 45.63
N LYS A 828 45.86 -48.81 46.13
CA LYS A 828 45.35 -49.19 47.46
C LYS A 828 45.06 -50.70 47.55
N MET A 829 44.38 -51.27 46.55
CA MET A 829 44.10 -52.71 46.51
C MET A 829 45.37 -53.56 46.42
N LEU A 830 46.37 -53.13 45.64
CA LEU A 830 47.65 -53.81 45.53
C LEU A 830 48.43 -53.75 46.86
N ASN A 831 48.46 -52.60 47.52
CA ASN A 831 49.08 -52.45 48.84
C ASN A 831 48.38 -53.31 49.91
N GLN A 832 47.05 -53.37 49.89
CA GLN A 832 46.27 -54.24 50.77
C GLN A 832 46.65 -55.71 50.54
N SER A 833 46.65 -56.17 49.28
CA SER A 833 47.06 -57.53 48.91
C SER A 833 48.50 -57.86 49.32
N ILE A 834 49.43 -56.90 49.19
CA ILE A 834 50.81 -57.04 49.66
C ILE A 834 50.84 -57.19 51.20
N GLU A 835 50.03 -56.45 51.94
CA GLU A 835 49.98 -56.54 53.41
C GLU A 835 49.33 -57.84 53.88
N ASP A 836 48.24 -58.28 53.24
CA ASP A 836 47.61 -59.58 53.49
C ASP A 836 48.59 -60.74 53.18
N LEU A 837 49.41 -60.61 52.13
CA LEU A 837 50.48 -61.56 51.80
C LEU A 837 51.63 -61.54 52.83
N LYS A 838 51.94 -60.39 53.46
CA LYS A 838 52.87 -60.34 54.60
C LYS A 838 52.28 -61.00 55.84
N GLN A 839 51.02 -60.72 56.17
CA GLN A 839 50.34 -61.28 57.33
C GLN A 839 50.20 -62.81 57.21
N THR A 840 49.82 -63.31 56.04
CA THR A 840 49.79 -64.77 55.77
C THR A 840 51.19 -65.39 55.82
N ASN A 841 52.23 -64.75 55.27
CA ASN A 841 53.61 -65.21 55.45
C ASN A 841 54.05 -65.23 56.93
N LYS A 842 53.65 -64.23 57.72
CA LYS A 842 53.93 -64.15 59.15
C LYS A 842 53.24 -65.29 59.90
N ALA A 843 51.94 -65.49 59.67
CA ALA A 843 51.18 -66.59 60.25
C ALA A 843 51.70 -67.97 59.83
N LEU A 844 52.20 -68.12 58.60
CA LEU A 844 52.85 -69.35 58.13
C LEU A 844 54.18 -69.60 58.85
N ARG A 845 55.02 -68.59 59.08
CA ARG A 845 56.25 -68.70 59.89
C ARG A 845 55.98 -68.97 61.36
N GLU A 846 54.95 -68.35 61.93
CA GLU A 846 54.47 -68.63 63.30
C GLU A 846 53.96 -70.08 63.39
N LYS A 847 53.26 -70.58 62.36
CA LYS A 847 52.83 -71.98 62.26
C LYS A 847 53.99 -72.95 62.04
N GLU A 848 55.02 -72.58 61.29
CA GLU A 848 56.23 -73.39 61.07
C GLU A 848 57.07 -73.54 62.36
N THR A 849 57.24 -72.45 63.11
CA THR A 849 57.89 -72.50 64.43
C THR A 849 57.06 -73.31 65.45
N LEU A 850 55.73 -73.13 65.48
CA LEU A 850 54.83 -73.97 66.27
C LEU A 850 54.83 -75.45 65.84
N LEU A 851 54.95 -75.77 64.56
CA LEU A 851 55.09 -77.15 64.08
C LEU A 851 56.44 -77.75 64.45
N THR A 852 57.52 -76.96 64.42
CA THR A 852 58.85 -77.39 64.90
C THR A 852 58.84 -77.69 66.40
N GLN A 853 58.22 -76.81 67.20
CA GLN A 853 58.00 -77.02 68.63
C GLN A 853 57.10 -78.24 68.88
N ASN A 854 55.97 -78.34 68.17
CA ASN A 854 55.05 -79.47 68.30
C ASN A 854 55.67 -80.79 67.86
N TYR A 855 56.53 -80.84 66.84
CA TYR A 855 57.25 -82.06 66.45
C TYR A 855 58.14 -82.57 67.59
N SER A 856 58.89 -81.66 68.23
CA SER A 856 59.68 -82.00 69.43
C SER A 856 58.80 -82.44 70.62
N ALA A 857 57.62 -81.83 70.80
CA ALA A 857 56.69 -82.19 71.87
C ALA A 857 55.88 -83.47 71.58
N LEU A 858 55.61 -83.80 70.30
CA LEU A 858 54.96 -85.05 69.89
C LEU A 858 55.90 -86.22 70.10
N GLN A 859 57.19 -86.05 69.83
CA GLN A 859 58.20 -87.08 70.09
C GLN A 859 58.37 -87.38 71.59
N PHE A 860 58.06 -86.41 72.47
CA PHE A 860 57.93 -86.62 73.91
C PHE A 860 56.58 -87.28 74.31
N LYS A 861 55.46 -86.88 73.68
CA LYS A 861 54.12 -87.38 74.00
C LYS A 861 53.77 -88.75 73.40
N LEU A 862 54.43 -89.18 72.32
CA LEU A 862 54.26 -90.51 71.73
C LEU A 862 54.62 -91.60 72.76
N ASN A 863 55.75 -91.42 73.46
CA ASN A 863 56.20 -92.27 74.58
C ASN A 863 55.29 -92.21 75.82
N GLN A 864 54.29 -91.32 75.85
CA GLN A 864 53.36 -91.13 76.97
C GLN A 864 51.94 -91.63 76.66
N LYS A 865 51.57 -91.70 75.38
CA LYS A 865 50.20 -92.01 74.93
C LYS A 865 49.86 -93.50 74.86
N GLU A 866 50.84 -94.39 74.99
CA GLU A 866 50.60 -95.85 75.12
C GLU A 866 49.90 -96.25 76.44
N SER A 867 49.84 -95.36 77.45
CA SER A 867 49.32 -95.68 78.79
C SER A 867 47.89 -95.21 79.08
N LEU A 868 47.22 -94.49 78.16
CA LEU A 868 46.03 -93.68 78.48
C LEU A 868 44.80 -93.96 77.58
N LEU A 869 44.60 -95.23 77.22
CA LEU A 869 43.48 -95.72 76.41
C LEU A 869 42.30 -96.32 77.24
N GLN A 870 42.29 -96.10 78.56
CA GLN A 870 41.41 -96.80 79.51
C GLN A 870 40.25 -95.95 80.06
N SER A 871 40.18 -94.63 79.79
CA SER A 871 39.29 -93.68 80.51
C SER A 871 38.23 -92.98 79.64
N LEU A 872 37.79 -93.61 78.54
CA LEU A 872 36.91 -93.00 77.54
C LEU A 872 35.44 -93.51 77.57
N ASP A 873 35.09 -94.35 78.54
CA ASP A 873 33.76 -94.99 78.64
C ASP A 873 32.75 -94.18 79.50
N ASP A 874 33.22 -93.24 80.33
CA ASP A 874 32.39 -92.53 81.33
C ASP A 874 31.61 -91.32 80.77
N GLU A 875 31.98 -90.77 79.61
CA GLU A 875 31.43 -89.49 79.11
C GLU A 875 30.03 -89.62 78.48
N LYS A 876 29.52 -90.86 78.32
CA LYS A 876 28.27 -91.16 77.59
C LYS A 876 26.98 -90.72 78.31
N ASN A 877 27.03 -90.41 79.60
CA ASN A 877 25.83 -90.19 80.44
C ASN A 877 25.41 -88.71 80.61
N ALA A 878 26.18 -87.73 80.11
CA ALA A 878 25.84 -86.31 80.24
C ALA A 878 24.80 -85.81 79.21
N SER A 879 24.80 -86.38 78.00
CA SER A 879 24.00 -85.93 76.84
C SER A 879 22.47 -86.06 76.98
N ALA A 880 21.99 -86.77 78.01
CA ALA A 880 20.56 -87.06 78.17
C ALA A 880 19.71 -85.88 78.69
N LYS A 881 20.32 -84.83 79.26
CA LYS A 881 19.57 -83.74 79.94
C LYS A 881 19.24 -82.53 79.07
N GLU A 882 19.94 -82.31 77.95
CA GLU A 882 19.72 -81.14 77.09
C GLU A 882 18.43 -81.22 76.24
N ARG A 883 17.96 -82.43 75.89
CA ARG A 883 16.84 -82.60 74.95
C ARG A 883 15.52 -81.97 75.42
N ILE A 884 15.25 -82.03 76.73
CA ILE A 884 13.98 -81.55 77.33
C ILE A 884 13.89 -80.00 77.32
N TYR A 885 15.04 -79.31 77.28
CA TYR A 885 15.07 -77.84 77.22
C TYR A 885 14.71 -77.32 75.81
N CYS A 886 15.09 -78.04 74.75
CA CYS A 886 14.83 -77.64 73.37
C CYS A 886 13.35 -77.72 72.97
N GLU A 887 12.58 -78.68 73.50
CA GLU A 887 11.17 -78.88 73.11
C GLU A 887 10.27 -77.71 73.53
N ASN A 888 10.42 -77.19 74.75
CA ASN A 888 9.61 -76.06 75.24
C ASN A 888 9.87 -74.74 74.49
N ASN A 889 11.07 -74.54 73.93
CA ASN A 889 11.40 -73.32 73.20
C ASN A 889 10.82 -73.33 71.78
N ASN A 890 10.74 -74.51 71.15
CA ASN A 890 10.12 -74.67 69.84
C ASN A 890 8.60 -74.42 69.85
N GLN A 891 7.91 -74.67 70.97
CA GLN A 891 6.48 -74.40 71.10
C GLN A 891 6.15 -72.90 71.00
N LYS A 892 6.89 -72.03 71.72
CA LYS A 892 6.67 -70.57 71.68
C LYS A 892 6.95 -69.96 70.31
N LEU A 893 8.03 -70.39 69.66
CA LEU A 893 8.36 -69.96 68.30
C LEU A 893 7.26 -70.32 67.29
N SER A 894 6.49 -71.39 67.53
CA SER A 894 5.36 -71.76 66.68
C SER A 894 4.11 -70.90 66.92
N GLU A 895 3.92 -70.35 68.13
CA GLU A 895 2.81 -69.45 68.46
C GLU A 895 3.06 -68.05 67.88
N GLU A 896 4.28 -67.53 68.02
CA GLU A 896 4.70 -66.24 67.42
C GLU A 896 4.62 -66.26 65.89
N LEU A 897 5.01 -67.37 65.25
CA LEU A 897 4.88 -67.55 63.80
C LEU A 897 3.42 -67.48 63.33
N LEU A 898 2.48 -68.06 64.10
CA LEU A 898 1.06 -68.04 63.77
C LEU A 898 0.48 -66.62 63.83
N GLN A 899 0.88 -65.83 64.83
CA GLN A 899 0.44 -64.43 64.97
C GLN A 899 0.92 -63.58 63.79
N VAL A 900 2.22 -63.65 63.45
CA VAL A 900 2.79 -62.92 62.30
C VAL A 900 2.12 -63.32 60.99
N GLN A 901 1.65 -64.57 60.88
CA GLN A 901 0.93 -65.03 59.70
C GLN A 901 -0.52 -64.50 59.62
N GLN A 902 -1.19 -64.28 60.75
CA GLN A 902 -2.50 -63.58 60.79
C GLN A 902 -2.36 -62.09 60.44
N ASP A 903 -1.38 -61.40 61.04
CA ASP A 903 -1.12 -59.98 60.78
C ASP A 903 -0.82 -59.74 59.29
N LYS A 904 -0.08 -60.66 58.64
CA LYS A 904 0.17 -60.65 57.20
C LYS A 904 -1.12 -60.79 56.37
N GLU A 905 -2.04 -61.67 56.75
CA GLU A 905 -3.31 -61.84 56.03
C GLU A 905 -4.22 -60.61 56.17
N GLU A 906 -4.20 -59.94 57.32
CA GLU A 906 -4.94 -58.70 57.55
C GLU A 906 -4.35 -57.53 56.75
N LEU A 907 -3.02 -57.39 56.72
CA LEU A 907 -2.34 -56.40 55.88
C LEU A 907 -2.62 -56.64 54.37
N HIS A 908 -2.67 -57.89 53.92
CA HIS A 908 -3.09 -58.21 52.55
C HIS A 908 -4.55 -57.84 52.26
N LYS A 909 -5.48 -57.91 53.23
CA LYS A 909 -6.87 -57.48 53.05
C LYS A 909 -6.97 -55.97 52.90
N GLU A 910 -6.25 -55.19 53.71
CA GLU A 910 -6.22 -53.72 53.57
C GLU A 910 -5.55 -53.29 52.26
N TYR A 911 -4.44 -53.92 51.87
CA TYR A 911 -3.82 -53.67 50.57
C TYR A 911 -4.80 -53.89 49.39
N ASN A 912 -5.56 -54.99 49.42
CA ASN A 912 -6.57 -55.26 48.40
C ASN A 912 -7.73 -54.24 48.41
N LYS A 913 -8.13 -53.69 49.56
CA LYS A 913 -9.13 -52.60 49.59
C LYS A 913 -8.60 -51.33 48.94
N ILE A 914 -7.37 -50.94 49.26
CA ILE A 914 -6.72 -49.74 48.69
C ILE A 914 -6.56 -49.91 47.17
N LEU A 915 -6.12 -51.08 46.71
CA LEU A 915 -5.98 -51.39 45.29
C LEU A 915 -7.31 -51.24 44.53
N ASN A 916 -8.39 -51.82 45.05
CA ASN A 916 -9.73 -51.69 44.45
C ASN A 916 -10.23 -50.24 44.41
N GLN A 917 -9.91 -49.41 45.42
CA GLN A 917 -10.24 -47.98 45.42
C GLN A 917 -9.47 -47.23 44.32
N MET A 918 -8.17 -47.51 44.17
CA MET A 918 -7.35 -46.92 43.10
C MET A 918 -7.86 -47.31 41.71
N ASP A 919 -8.22 -48.58 41.49
CA ASP A 919 -8.83 -49.04 40.24
C ASP A 919 -10.14 -48.32 39.92
N GLU A 920 -10.95 -47.99 40.92
CA GLU A 920 -12.19 -47.22 40.72
C GLU A 920 -11.91 -45.74 40.39
N TYR A 921 -10.90 -45.12 41.01
CA TYR A 921 -10.46 -43.76 40.67
C TYR A 921 -9.89 -43.68 39.26
N VAL A 922 -9.02 -44.63 38.87
CA VAL A 922 -8.48 -44.74 37.51
C VAL A 922 -9.61 -44.90 36.49
N ARG A 923 -10.59 -45.78 36.76
CA ARG A 923 -11.75 -45.98 35.88
C ARG A 923 -12.58 -44.70 35.71
N LYS A 924 -12.87 -43.98 36.81
CA LYS A 924 -13.59 -42.69 36.76
C LYS A 924 -12.82 -41.61 36.02
N ASN A 925 -11.48 -41.58 36.13
CA ASN A 925 -10.66 -40.64 35.39
C ASN A 925 -10.64 -40.96 33.89
N ASN A 926 -10.45 -42.23 33.52
CA ASN A 926 -10.49 -42.68 32.13
C ASN A 926 -11.86 -42.40 31.49
N GLU A 927 -12.96 -42.56 32.23
CA GLU A 927 -14.29 -42.20 31.74
C GLU A 927 -14.44 -40.68 31.50
N LYS A 928 -13.90 -39.83 32.39
CA LYS A 928 -13.85 -38.37 32.16
C LYS A 928 -13.04 -38.02 30.92
N GLN A 929 -11.87 -38.62 30.74
CA GLN A 929 -11.02 -38.41 29.55
C GLN A 929 -11.76 -38.81 28.27
N LEU A 930 -12.43 -39.96 28.24
CA LEU A 930 -13.26 -40.40 27.11
C LEU A 930 -14.41 -39.42 26.82
N ARG A 931 -15.08 -38.91 27.87
CA ARG A 931 -16.11 -37.88 27.74
C ARG A 931 -15.55 -36.56 27.17
N TYR A 932 -14.35 -36.13 27.56
CA TYR A 932 -13.70 -34.95 26.98
C TYR A 932 -13.27 -35.17 25.54
N LYS A 933 -12.65 -36.32 25.22
CA LYS A 933 -12.29 -36.71 23.84
C LYS A 933 -13.50 -36.76 22.93
N ALA A 934 -14.63 -37.28 23.41
CA ALA A 934 -15.90 -37.32 22.69
C ALA A 934 -16.58 -35.94 22.54
N LYS A 935 -16.36 -34.99 23.46
CA LYS A 935 -16.80 -33.60 23.32
C LYS A 935 -15.94 -32.85 22.29
N LEU A 936 -14.62 -32.99 22.37
CA LEU A 936 -13.68 -32.37 21.43
C LEU A 936 -13.88 -32.91 20.01
N SER A 937 -14.12 -34.21 19.84
CA SER A 937 -14.41 -34.81 18.54
C SER A 937 -15.69 -34.23 17.91
N ARG A 938 -16.75 -34.05 18.70
CA ARG A 938 -17.99 -33.39 18.25
C ARG A 938 -17.79 -31.91 17.93
N ALA A 939 -17.00 -31.18 18.71
CA ALA A 939 -16.68 -29.78 18.40
C ALA A 939 -15.90 -29.65 17.08
N LYS A 940 -14.93 -30.55 16.84
CA LYS A 940 -14.21 -30.64 15.56
C LYS A 940 -15.14 -30.99 14.40
N GLU A 941 -16.03 -31.96 14.57
CA GLU A 941 -17.01 -32.37 13.55
C GLU A 941 -17.98 -31.24 13.17
N VAL A 942 -18.49 -30.48 14.17
CA VAL A 942 -19.30 -29.28 13.92
C VAL A 942 -18.50 -28.22 13.16
N HIS A 943 -17.29 -27.89 13.62
CA HIS A 943 -16.44 -26.90 12.95
C HIS A 943 -16.12 -27.29 11.50
N ILE A 944 -15.77 -28.55 11.25
CA ILE A 944 -15.57 -29.08 9.90
C ILE A 944 -16.85 -28.95 9.06
N SER A 945 -18.03 -29.23 9.64
CA SER A 945 -19.29 -29.06 8.91
C SER A 945 -19.62 -27.60 8.57
N GLU A 946 -19.28 -26.65 9.45
CA GLU A 946 -19.44 -25.20 9.22
C GLU A 946 -18.44 -24.68 8.17
N VAL A 947 -17.18 -25.11 8.22
CA VAL A 947 -16.16 -24.78 7.21
C VAL A 947 -16.60 -25.30 5.83
N ASN A 948 -17.01 -26.56 5.72
CA ASN A 948 -17.52 -27.11 4.46
C ASN A 948 -18.75 -26.36 3.92
N GLN A 949 -19.64 -25.86 4.78
CA GLN A 949 -20.76 -25.02 4.35
C GLN A 949 -20.31 -23.66 3.83
N ARG A 950 -19.31 -23.03 4.49
CA ARG A 950 -18.71 -21.78 4.02
C ARG A 950 -17.98 -21.97 2.69
N ASP A 951 -17.22 -23.04 2.52
CA ASP A 951 -16.50 -23.35 1.29
C ASP A 951 -17.45 -23.59 0.11
N LEU A 952 -18.59 -24.23 0.35
CA LEU A 952 -19.65 -24.39 -0.66
C LEU A 952 -20.28 -23.05 -1.04
N TYR A 953 -20.50 -22.16 -0.07
CA TYR A 953 -21.03 -20.81 -0.33
C TYR A 953 -20.02 -19.91 -1.04
N ILE A 954 -18.73 -19.98 -0.68
CA ILE A 954 -17.64 -19.28 -1.37
C ILE A 954 -17.58 -19.74 -2.83
N LYS A 955 -17.64 -21.05 -3.11
CA LYS A 955 -17.68 -21.59 -4.49
C LYS A 955 -18.90 -21.14 -5.29
N GLN A 956 -20.04 -20.92 -4.63
CA GLN A 956 -21.23 -20.33 -5.28
C GLN A 956 -20.98 -18.86 -5.65
N LEU A 957 -20.45 -18.06 -4.73
CA LEU A 957 -20.08 -16.66 -5.00
C LEU A 957 -18.99 -16.52 -6.07
N GLU A 958 -17.98 -17.40 -6.09
CA GLU A 958 -16.96 -17.45 -7.14
C GLU A 958 -17.57 -17.76 -8.53
N MET A 959 -18.54 -18.68 -8.58
CA MET A 959 -19.29 -18.98 -9.81
C MET A 959 -20.14 -17.77 -10.26
N GLU A 960 -20.82 -17.09 -9.34
CA GLU A 960 -21.58 -15.87 -9.65
C GLU A 960 -20.67 -14.72 -10.13
N ILE A 961 -19.52 -14.52 -9.49
CA ILE A 961 -18.50 -13.54 -9.89
C ILE A 961 -17.95 -13.85 -11.28
N THR A 962 -17.66 -15.12 -11.60
CA THR A 962 -17.16 -15.50 -12.94
C THR A 962 -18.23 -15.37 -14.03
N LEU A 963 -19.49 -15.67 -13.73
CA LEU A 963 -20.62 -15.41 -14.64
C LEU A 963 -20.82 -13.90 -14.87
N SER A 964 -20.77 -13.09 -13.81
CA SER A 964 -20.88 -11.63 -13.88
C SER A 964 -19.72 -11.00 -14.68
N LYS A 965 -18.49 -11.47 -14.50
CA LYS A 965 -17.33 -11.09 -15.33
C LYS A 965 -17.55 -11.45 -16.81
N SER A 966 -17.99 -12.67 -17.12
CA SER A 966 -18.28 -13.05 -18.51
C SER A 966 -19.43 -12.25 -19.13
N GLN A 967 -20.39 -11.80 -18.33
CA GLN A 967 -21.48 -10.94 -18.81
C GLN A 967 -20.98 -9.51 -19.09
N THR A 968 -20.31 -8.88 -18.14
CA THR A 968 -19.72 -7.54 -18.32
C THR A 968 -18.70 -7.48 -19.45
N GLU A 969 -17.94 -8.55 -19.71
CA GLU A 969 -17.09 -8.67 -20.91
C GLU A 969 -17.88 -8.66 -22.22
N LYS A 970 -19.05 -9.32 -22.29
CA LYS A 970 -19.92 -9.29 -23.47
C LYS A 970 -20.55 -7.90 -23.65
N ASP A 971 -20.94 -7.26 -22.56
CA ASP A 971 -21.53 -5.92 -22.60
C ASP A 971 -20.49 -4.89 -23.05
N GLN A 972 -19.25 -5.01 -22.58
CA GLN A 972 -18.11 -4.21 -23.08
C GLN A 972 -17.82 -4.46 -24.56
N GLN A 973 -17.96 -5.69 -25.05
CA GLN A 973 -17.86 -6.00 -26.49
C GLN A 973 -19.02 -5.40 -27.30
N TRP A 974 -20.24 -5.38 -26.75
CA TRP A 974 -21.39 -4.73 -27.37
C TRP A 974 -21.23 -3.21 -27.43
N ILE A 975 -20.82 -2.58 -26.33
CA ILE A 975 -20.48 -1.16 -26.29
C ILE A 975 -19.43 -0.85 -27.35
N SER A 976 -18.36 -1.65 -27.45
CA SER A 976 -17.29 -1.47 -28.45
C SER A 976 -17.77 -1.61 -29.90
N LYS A 977 -18.75 -2.48 -30.18
CA LYS A 977 -19.39 -2.59 -31.50
C LYS A 977 -20.29 -1.39 -31.79
N VAL A 978 -21.08 -0.94 -30.82
CA VAL A 978 -21.98 0.21 -30.97
C VAL A 978 -21.20 1.51 -31.10
N THR A 979 -20.08 1.69 -30.40
CA THR A 979 -19.23 2.89 -30.57
C THR A 979 -18.55 2.91 -31.94
N THR A 980 -18.00 1.79 -32.40
CA THR A 980 -17.37 1.71 -33.73
C THR A 980 -18.37 1.91 -34.87
N GLU A 981 -19.60 1.39 -34.76
CA GLU A 981 -20.67 1.65 -35.72
C GLU A 981 -21.16 3.11 -35.67
N ASN A 982 -21.33 3.69 -34.47
CA ASN A 982 -21.68 5.11 -34.31
C ASN A 982 -20.59 6.03 -34.89
N GLU A 983 -19.30 5.70 -34.72
CA GLU A 983 -18.21 6.43 -35.37
C GLU A 983 -18.27 6.32 -36.90
N HIS A 984 -18.63 5.15 -37.44
CA HIS A 984 -18.80 4.94 -38.88
C HIS A 984 -19.97 5.79 -39.41
N LEU A 985 -21.14 5.72 -38.77
CA LEU A 985 -22.32 6.52 -39.09
C LEU A 985 -22.08 8.02 -38.91
N LEU A 986 -21.26 8.44 -37.94
CA LEU A 986 -20.87 9.85 -37.78
C LEU A 986 -20.00 10.31 -38.96
N LYS A 987 -19.01 9.51 -39.37
CA LYS A 987 -18.16 9.80 -40.54
C LYS A 987 -18.99 9.84 -41.83
N GLU A 988 -19.96 8.94 -41.99
CA GLU A 988 -20.89 8.94 -43.13
C GLU A 988 -21.79 10.18 -43.13
N ASN A 989 -22.38 10.55 -41.99
CA ASN A 989 -23.17 11.79 -41.86
C ASN A 989 -22.34 13.04 -42.15
N GLN A 990 -21.11 13.14 -41.64
CA GLN A 990 -20.20 14.25 -41.95
C GLN A 990 -19.90 14.34 -43.45
N HIS A 991 -19.65 13.21 -44.11
CA HIS A 991 -19.42 13.13 -45.55
C HIS A 991 -20.66 13.48 -46.39
N MET A 992 -21.86 13.07 -45.96
CA MET A 992 -23.11 13.43 -46.61
C MET A 992 -23.46 14.91 -46.43
N LEU A 993 -23.21 15.49 -45.25
CA LEU A 993 -23.31 16.93 -45.01
C LEU A 993 -22.31 17.74 -45.85
N GLN A 994 -21.08 17.24 -46.01
CA GLN A 994 -20.10 17.87 -46.89
C GLN A 994 -20.57 17.89 -48.35
N LYS A 995 -21.07 16.76 -48.87
CA LYS A 995 -21.67 16.69 -50.22
C LYS A 995 -22.86 17.64 -50.39
N LEU A 996 -23.72 17.76 -49.38
CA LEU A 996 -24.84 18.70 -49.41
C LEU A 996 -24.35 20.15 -49.47
N ASN A 997 -23.40 20.53 -48.63
CA ASN A 997 -22.78 21.87 -48.65
C ASN A 997 -22.13 22.19 -50.01
N ASP A 998 -21.40 21.24 -50.59
CA ASP A 998 -20.77 21.38 -51.90
C ASP A 998 -21.83 21.55 -53.01
N GLN A 999 -22.93 20.80 -52.94
CA GLN A 999 -24.05 20.94 -53.88
C GLN A 999 -24.80 22.27 -53.70
N GLU A 1000 -25.07 22.71 -52.48
CA GLU A 1000 -25.64 24.04 -52.24
C GLU A 1000 -24.72 25.17 -52.73
N ALA A 1001 -23.39 25.01 -52.63
CA ALA A 1001 -22.42 25.97 -53.15
C ALA A 1001 -22.47 26.03 -54.70
N ILE A 1002 -22.65 24.89 -55.36
CA ILE A 1002 -22.90 24.79 -56.80
C ILE A 1002 -24.23 25.46 -57.17
N GLU A 1003 -25.31 25.20 -56.43
CA GLU A 1003 -26.62 25.83 -56.66
C GLU A 1003 -26.58 27.34 -56.47
N ARG A 1004 -25.93 27.85 -55.41
CA ARG A 1004 -25.68 29.29 -55.22
C ARG A 1004 -24.91 29.89 -56.40
N ASN A 1005 -23.91 29.18 -56.92
CA ASN A 1005 -23.16 29.63 -58.10
C ASN A 1005 -24.07 29.70 -59.35
N TYR A 1006 -24.90 28.69 -59.61
CA TYR A 1006 -25.89 28.74 -60.69
C TYR A 1006 -26.91 29.85 -60.51
N GLN A 1007 -27.40 30.12 -59.30
CA GLN A 1007 -28.28 31.25 -59.01
C GLN A 1007 -27.60 32.60 -59.32
N TRP A 1008 -26.33 32.78 -58.94
CA TRP A 1008 -25.54 33.96 -59.30
C TRP A 1008 -25.36 34.13 -60.81
N GLN A 1009 -25.09 33.03 -61.53
CA GLN A 1009 -24.99 33.05 -63.00
C GLN A 1009 -26.33 33.39 -63.65
N LEU A 1010 -27.44 32.81 -63.19
CA LEU A 1010 -28.79 33.11 -63.67
C LEU A 1010 -29.18 34.57 -63.40
N LEU A 1011 -28.88 35.12 -62.22
CA LEU A 1011 -29.09 36.54 -61.92
C LEU A 1011 -28.25 37.46 -62.83
N SER A 1012 -26.99 37.11 -63.08
CA SER A 1012 -26.12 37.84 -64.00
C SER A 1012 -26.65 37.83 -65.43
N VAL A 1013 -27.06 36.66 -65.94
CA VAL A 1013 -27.67 36.52 -67.28
C VAL A 1013 -29.00 37.26 -67.37
N ARG A 1014 -29.84 37.20 -66.34
CA ARG A 1014 -31.12 37.94 -66.27
C ARG A 1014 -30.91 39.44 -66.28
N ASN A 1015 -29.94 39.95 -65.53
CA ASN A 1015 -29.60 41.38 -65.54
C ASN A 1015 -29.08 41.82 -66.92
N ARG A 1016 -28.24 40.99 -67.58
CA ARG A 1016 -27.78 41.28 -68.94
C ARG A 1016 -28.92 41.25 -69.97
N ALA A 1017 -29.85 40.31 -69.85
CA ALA A 1017 -31.05 40.25 -70.70
C ALA A 1017 -31.91 41.51 -70.52
N HIS A 1018 -32.17 41.94 -69.28
CA HIS A 1018 -32.90 43.17 -68.99
C HIS A 1018 -32.22 44.42 -69.58
N ILE A 1019 -30.88 44.50 -69.55
CA ILE A 1019 -30.15 45.62 -70.18
C ILE A 1019 -30.37 45.61 -71.70
N LEU A 1020 -30.23 44.44 -72.34
CA LEU A 1020 -30.45 44.28 -73.78
C LEU A 1020 -31.92 44.53 -74.19
N ASP A 1021 -32.89 44.20 -73.34
CA ASP A 1021 -34.32 44.48 -73.58
C ASP A 1021 -34.60 45.99 -73.51
N GLU A 1022 -33.99 46.72 -72.58
CA GLU A 1022 -34.12 48.17 -72.49
C GLU A 1022 -33.40 48.88 -73.66
N GLU A 1023 -32.22 48.39 -74.08
CA GLU A 1023 -31.54 48.84 -75.30
C GLU A 1023 -32.39 48.58 -76.56
N ASN A 1024 -32.95 47.37 -76.70
CA ASN A 1024 -33.86 47.03 -77.81
C ASN A 1024 -35.11 47.93 -77.82
N LYS A 1025 -35.67 48.24 -76.66
CA LYS A 1025 -36.81 49.15 -76.53
C LYS A 1025 -36.44 50.58 -76.94
N GLN A 1026 -35.29 51.10 -76.50
CA GLN A 1026 -34.76 52.40 -76.96
C GLN A 1026 -34.53 52.42 -78.48
N LEU A 1027 -34.03 51.32 -79.07
CA LEU A 1027 -33.88 51.18 -80.52
C LEU A 1027 -35.23 51.14 -81.25
N GLN A 1028 -36.24 50.47 -80.70
CA GLN A 1028 -37.61 50.47 -81.24
C GLN A 1028 -38.25 51.87 -81.16
N GLU A 1029 -38.08 52.59 -80.04
CA GLU A 1029 -38.53 53.97 -79.89
C GLU A 1029 -37.82 54.90 -80.90
N GLY A 1030 -36.51 54.73 -81.11
CA GLY A 1030 -35.74 55.43 -82.13
C GLY A 1030 -36.19 55.12 -83.57
N LEU A 1031 -36.44 53.85 -83.88
CA LEU A 1031 -37.02 53.42 -85.16
C LEU A 1031 -38.41 54.02 -85.39
N LEU A 1032 -39.26 54.09 -84.36
CA LEU A 1032 -40.57 54.71 -84.44
C LEU A 1032 -40.47 56.23 -84.66
N GLN A 1033 -39.52 56.92 -84.01
CA GLN A 1033 -39.22 58.33 -84.26
C GLN A 1033 -38.76 58.56 -85.71
N LEU A 1034 -37.84 57.74 -86.23
CA LEU A 1034 -37.39 57.79 -87.62
C LEU A 1034 -38.54 57.49 -88.60
N TYR A 1035 -39.38 56.50 -88.31
CA TYR A 1035 -40.56 56.19 -89.13
C TYR A 1035 -41.56 57.36 -89.16
N ASN A 1036 -41.75 58.05 -88.04
CA ASN A 1036 -42.57 59.27 -87.97
C ASN A 1036 -41.96 60.44 -88.77
N GLN A 1037 -40.63 60.56 -88.80
CA GLN A 1037 -39.92 61.54 -89.64
C GLN A 1037 -40.01 61.18 -91.13
N VAL A 1038 -39.82 59.92 -91.51
CA VAL A 1038 -40.05 59.46 -92.89
C VAL A 1038 -41.52 59.68 -93.29
N GLY A 1039 -42.46 59.43 -92.40
CA GLY A 1039 -43.88 59.71 -92.61
C GLY A 1039 -44.25 61.20 -92.67
N SER A 1040 -43.46 62.11 -92.10
CA SER A 1040 -43.64 63.56 -92.32
C SER A 1040 -43.02 64.00 -93.64
N LEU A 1041 -41.84 63.47 -93.99
CA LEU A 1041 -41.19 63.69 -95.29
C LEU A 1041 -41.99 63.13 -96.47
N ASP A 1042 -42.60 61.95 -96.36
CA ASP A 1042 -43.49 61.38 -97.37
C ASP A 1042 -44.79 62.20 -97.52
N ARG A 1043 -45.31 62.79 -96.43
CA ARG A 1043 -46.41 63.76 -96.50
C ARG A 1043 -46.00 65.07 -97.20
N VAL A 1044 -44.74 65.49 -97.08
CA VAL A 1044 -44.19 66.64 -97.84
C VAL A 1044 -43.98 66.26 -99.31
N LEU A 1045 -43.41 65.09 -99.60
CA LEU A 1045 -43.23 64.58 -100.98
C LEU A 1045 -44.56 64.37 -101.70
N LYS A 1046 -45.60 63.85 -101.03
CA LYS A 1046 -46.95 63.76 -101.59
C LYS A 1046 -47.61 65.12 -101.81
N LYS A 1047 -47.33 66.11 -100.96
CA LYS A 1047 -47.71 67.51 -101.24
C LYS A 1047 -47.00 68.08 -102.48
N ILE A 1048 -45.75 67.69 -102.74
CA ILE A 1048 -44.99 68.10 -103.92
C ILE A 1048 -45.47 67.35 -105.18
N GLN A 1049 -45.82 66.06 -105.08
CA GLN A 1049 -46.31 65.25 -106.20
C GLN A 1049 -47.77 65.52 -106.59
N ALA A 1050 -48.56 66.18 -105.73
CA ALA A 1050 -49.96 66.52 -106.00
C ALA A 1050 -50.17 67.89 -106.68
N LEU A 1051 -49.10 68.57 -107.07
CA LEU A 1051 -49.14 69.90 -107.69
C LEU A 1051 -48.77 69.87 -109.18
N ASN A 1052 -49.55 70.58 -109.99
CA ASN A 1052 -49.26 70.75 -111.42
C ASN A 1052 -48.07 71.71 -111.63
N VAL A 1053 -47.41 71.56 -112.79
CA VAL A 1053 -46.11 72.18 -113.14
C VAL A 1053 -46.10 73.72 -113.14
N GLU A 1054 -47.25 74.39 -113.03
CA GLU A 1054 -47.37 75.86 -113.06
C GLU A 1054 -47.51 76.55 -111.68
N GLU A 1055 -47.58 75.80 -110.56
CA GLU A 1055 -47.63 76.41 -109.20
C GLU A 1055 -46.28 76.40 -108.45
N ILE A 1056 -45.23 75.87 -109.07
CA ILE A 1056 -43.89 75.71 -108.45
C ILE A 1056 -43.16 77.06 -108.22
N THR A 1057 -43.60 78.14 -108.87
CA THR A 1057 -42.96 79.48 -108.80
C THR A 1057 -43.41 80.39 -107.65
N LYS A 1058 -44.16 79.90 -106.64
CA LYS A 1058 -44.62 80.74 -105.49
C LYS A 1058 -44.38 80.17 -104.09
N ILE A 1059 -43.68 79.04 -103.94
CA ILE A 1059 -43.33 78.46 -102.61
C ILE A 1059 -41.81 78.33 -102.44
N ILE A 1060 -41.08 79.37 -102.81
CA ILE A 1060 -39.66 79.54 -102.47
C ILE A 1060 -39.45 80.98 -101.94
N PRO A 1061 -39.35 81.18 -100.62
CA PRO A 1061 -38.74 82.39 -100.07
C PRO A 1061 -37.24 82.41 -100.37
N SER A 1062 -36.76 83.55 -100.88
CA SER A 1062 -35.40 83.73 -101.39
C SER A 1062 -34.35 83.88 -100.28
N GLU A 1063 -33.90 82.78 -99.68
CA GLU A 1063 -32.75 82.80 -98.76
C GLU A 1063 -31.93 81.49 -98.80
N CYS A 1064 -31.41 81.15 -99.98
CA CYS A 1064 -30.38 80.12 -100.15
C CYS A 1064 -29.44 80.48 -101.31
N LEU A 1065 -28.13 80.25 -101.09
CA LEU A 1065 -26.98 80.50 -101.98
C LEU A 1065 -26.46 81.96 -102.02
N LEU A 1066 -25.54 82.27 -101.10
CA LEU A 1066 -24.08 82.30 -101.33
C LEU A 1066 -23.39 82.28 -99.93
N MET A 1067 -22.64 81.23 -99.58
CA MET A 1067 -21.15 81.21 -99.46
C MET A 1067 -20.60 82.09 -98.32
N THR A 1068 -19.66 81.69 -97.44
CA THR A 1068 -18.94 80.45 -97.04
C THR A 1068 -18.41 80.73 -95.61
N ASP A 1069 -18.00 79.79 -94.73
CA ASP A 1069 -16.75 79.00 -94.74
C ASP A 1069 -16.60 78.20 -93.41
N THR A 1070 -15.74 77.18 -93.41
CA THR A 1070 -15.11 76.53 -92.22
C THR A 1070 -15.98 75.65 -91.27
N PRO A 1071 -15.39 74.61 -90.61
CA PRO A 1071 -15.67 73.24 -91.08
C PRO A 1071 -16.42 72.31 -90.10
N LEU A 1072 -16.88 71.19 -90.66
CA LEU A 1072 -17.40 70.02 -89.94
C LEU A 1072 -16.36 69.42 -88.98
N HIS A 1073 -16.74 69.18 -87.72
CA HIS A 1073 -16.03 68.30 -86.81
C HIS A 1073 -16.93 67.14 -86.36
N LEU A 1074 -16.42 65.91 -86.55
CA LEU A 1074 -16.96 64.69 -85.94
C LEU A 1074 -16.90 64.79 -84.41
N PRO A 1075 -17.87 64.20 -83.68
CA PRO A 1075 -17.60 63.63 -82.37
C PRO A 1075 -16.94 62.25 -82.56
N THR A 1076 -15.68 62.23 -82.99
CA THR A 1076 -14.82 61.06 -82.78
C THR A 1076 -14.54 61.00 -81.29
N GLY A 1077 -15.13 60.03 -80.59
CA GLY A 1077 -14.86 59.84 -79.17
C GLY A 1077 -13.41 59.38 -78.97
N SER A 1078 -12.52 60.30 -78.58
CA SER A 1078 -11.16 59.95 -78.19
C SER A 1078 -10.54 60.96 -77.22
N PHE A 1079 -10.41 60.51 -75.96
CA PHE A 1079 -9.25 60.67 -75.07
C PHE A 1079 -8.25 61.82 -75.32
N SER A 1080 -8.05 62.65 -74.29
CA SER A 1080 -6.73 62.98 -73.69
C SER A 1080 -6.91 63.96 -72.51
N VAL A 1081 -6.06 64.06 -71.50
CA VAL A 1081 -5.05 63.15 -70.91
C VAL A 1081 -4.86 63.67 -69.47
N LEU A 1082 -4.83 62.77 -68.47
CA LEU A 1082 -4.12 63.01 -67.22
C LEU A 1082 -3.76 61.66 -66.63
N GLY A 1083 -2.57 61.18 -66.98
CA GLY A 1083 -2.05 59.89 -66.53
C GLY A 1083 -1.11 60.07 -65.35
N PHE A 1084 -1.48 59.46 -64.21
CA PHE A 1084 -0.64 58.75 -63.24
C PHE A 1084 -1.64 58.00 -62.34
N SER A 1085 -1.60 56.69 -62.11
CA SER A 1085 -0.58 55.65 -62.37
C SER A 1085 -1.22 54.29 -62.75
N SER A 1086 -0.39 53.29 -63.12
CA SER A 1086 -0.82 51.91 -63.42
C SER A 1086 -0.80 50.99 -62.16
N PRO A 1087 -1.41 49.78 -62.22
CA PRO A 1087 -1.80 48.96 -61.05
C PRO A 1087 -0.72 47.91 -60.67
N PRO A 1088 -0.95 46.97 -59.72
CA PRO A 1088 -1.59 45.68 -60.10
C PRO A 1088 -2.37 44.88 -59.00
N GLY A 1089 -3.18 43.90 -59.46
CA GLY A 1089 -3.62 42.72 -58.68
C GLY A 1089 -4.82 42.92 -57.74
N VAL A 1090 -5.70 41.93 -57.49
CA VAL A 1090 -5.75 40.50 -57.87
C VAL A 1090 -7.23 40.07 -57.92
N LEU A 1091 -7.64 39.24 -58.91
CA LEU A 1091 -8.41 37.99 -58.65
C LEU A 1091 -8.76 37.18 -59.92
N LYS A 1092 -8.53 35.87 -59.77
CA LYS A 1092 -8.98 34.69 -60.53
C LYS A 1092 -8.14 34.22 -61.74
N ALA A 1093 -7.40 33.15 -61.50
CA ALA A 1093 -7.53 31.91 -62.28
C ALA A 1093 -7.16 30.70 -61.41
N ILE A 1094 -8.12 29.79 -61.20
CA ILE A 1094 -7.83 28.37 -60.96
C ILE A 1094 -8.51 27.63 -62.11
N HIS A 1095 -7.72 26.98 -62.96
CA HIS A 1095 -8.10 25.71 -63.59
C HIS A 1095 -6.85 24.97 -64.09
N SER A 1096 -6.50 23.93 -63.33
CA SER A 1096 -6.09 22.59 -63.78
C SER A 1096 -5.24 22.44 -65.06
N THR A 1097 -3.98 21.98 -64.88
CA THR A 1097 -3.32 20.97 -65.75
C THR A 1097 -2.33 20.14 -64.92
N ASN A 1098 -2.09 18.89 -65.33
CA ASN A 1098 -1.34 17.87 -64.58
C ASN A 1098 0.18 17.83 -64.91
N HIS A 1099 0.88 17.01 -64.11
CA HIS A 1099 2.18 16.34 -64.30
C HIS A 1099 3.49 16.99 -63.79
N GLU A 1100 4.09 16.25 -62.84
CA GLU A 1100 5.50 15.82 -62.73
C GLU A 1100 6.66 16.82 -62.58
N GLY A 1101 7.54 16.54 -61.60
CA GLY A 1101 8.99 16.70 -61.79
C GLY A 1101 9.78 17.50 -60.75
N SER A 1102 10.21 16.82 -59.68
CA SER A 1102 11.55 16.90 -59.03
C SER A 1102 12.26 18.24 -58.70
N ALA A 1103 12.85 18.29 -57.48
CA ALA A 1103 14.06 19.07 -57.10
C ALA A 1103 13.95 20.62 -57.11
N GLU A 1104 14.75 21.41 -56.39
CA GLU A 1104 15.68 21.19 -55.26
C GLU A 1104 15.95 22.53 -54.55
N THR A 1105 15.78 22.57 -53.22
CA THR A 1105 16.64 23.28 -52.24
C THR A 1105 16.87 24.82 -52.27
N LEU A 1106 17.33 25.30 -51.11
CA LEU A 1106 18.03 26.58 -50.85
C LEU A 1106 17.25 27.90 -51.02
N ASN A 1107 17.60 28.99 -50.34
CA ASN A 1107 18.08 29.24 -48.96
C ASN A 1107 18.20 30.77 -48.81
N LEU A 1108 18.21 31.30 -47.57
CA LEU A 1108 18.82 32.61 -47.23
C LEU A 1108 18.20 33.87 -47.90
N SER A 1109 18.40 35.12 -47.45
CA SER A 1109 18.53 35.73 -46.11
C SER A 1109 18.70 37.26 -46.29
N HIS A 1110 18.57 38.03 -45.21
CA HIS A 1110 18.94 39.47 -45.09
C HIS A 1110 18.04 40.47 -45.86
N SER A 1111 17.42 41.49 -45.25
CA SER A 1111 17.70 42.42 -44.13
C SER A 1111 18.46 43.70 -44.51
N SER A 1112 17.77 44.84 -44.50
CA SER A 1112 18.25 46.20 -44.17
C SER A 1112 17.17 47.24 -44.54
N ILE A 1113 17.10 48.47 -44.03
CA ILE A 1113 17.58 49.18 -42.82
C ILE A 1113 16.71 50.46 -42.74
N SER A 1114 16.37 50.96 -41.55
CA SER A 1114 16.49 52.40 -41.21
C SER A 1114 16.01 52.72 -39.79
N GLU A 1115 16.87 53.38 -39.03
CA GLU A 1115 16.65 53.85 -37.67
C GLU A 1115 16.21 55.33 -37.65
N ILE A 1116 15.55 55.73 -36.55
CA ILE A 1116 15.71 57.03 -35.90
C ILE A 1116 15.80 56.73 -34.40
N GLY A 1117 16.80 57.24 -33.69
CA GLY A 1117 17.04 56.92 -32.28
C GLY A 1117 17.24 58.16 -31.40
N TYR A 1118 17.47 57.95 -30.10
CA TYR A 1118 18.14 58.91 -29.19
C TYR A 1118 18.64 58.25 -27.89
N LEU A 1119 19.85 58.67 -27.46
CA LEU A 1119 20.41 58.73 -26.10
C LEU A 1119 20.97 57.47 -25.37
N ASN A 1120 22.30 57.33 -25.48
CA ASN A 1120 23.32 56.92 -24.49
C ASN A 1120 22.93 56.57 -23.04
N VAL A 1121 23.48 55.45 -22.52
CA VAL A 1121 24.64 55.47 -21.57
C VAL A 1121 25.47 54.17 -21.56
N THR A 1122 26.77 54.31 -21.85
CA THR A 1122 27.97 53.57 -21.36
C THR A 1122 27.96 52.06 -21.01
N SER A 1123 28.80 51.30 -21.73
CA SER A 1123 29.43 50.00 -21.33
C SER A 1123 30.69 50.21 -20.43
N PRO A 1124 31.40 49.17 -19.93
CA PRO A 1124 32.19 48.17 -20.71
C PRO A 1124 31.89 46.70 -20.31
N GLY A 1125 32.05 45.67 -21.16
CA GLY A 1125 33.31 45.10 -21.68
C GLY A 1125 33.64 43.80 -20.91
N ILE A 1126 34.26 42.73 -21.44
CA ILE A 1126 35.03 42.50 -22.68
C ILE A 1126 34.72 41.09 -23.24
N ALA A 1127 34.93 40.91 -24.56
CA ALA A 1127 34.63 39.71 -25.35
C ALA A 1127 35.66 38.56 -25.21
N PRO A 1128 35.33 37.32 -25.66
CA PRO A 1128 36.24 36.17 -25.67
C PRO A 1128 37.13 36.11 -26.93
N ALA A 1129 38.14 35.23 -26.91
CA ALA A 1129 38.90 34.84 -28.10
C ALA A 1129 39.24 33.32 -28.08
N SER A 1130 39.02 32.67 -29.21
CA SER A 1130 39.45 31.29 -29.56
C SER A 1130 40.86 31.34 -30.19
N PRO A 1131 41.35 30.29 -30.89
CA PRO A 1131 41.30 28.83 -30.69
C PRO A 1131 42.74 28.20 -30.70
N GLU A 1132 42.88 26.88 -30.53
CA GLU A 1132 43.61 25.96 -31.46
C GLU A 1132 43.98 24.57 -30.87
N GLN A 1133 43.82 23.54 -31.72
CA GLN A 1133 44.59 22.30 -31.93
C GLN A 1133 45.07 21.38 -30.76
N THR A 1134 44.77 20.08 -30.98
CA THR A 1134 45.21 18.78 -30.40
C THR A 1134 46.74 18.59 -30.13
N PRO A 1135 47.25 17.52 -29.43
CA PRO A 1135 46.61 16.25 -29.00
C PRO A 1135 46.96 15.71 -27.55
N MET A 1136 46.49 14.47 -27.27
CA MET A 1136 46.82 13.44 -26.24
C MET A 1136 48.32 13.31 -25.79
N PRO A 1137 48.73 12.49 -24.77
CA PRO A 1137 47.98 11.68 -23.75
C PRO A 1137 48.50 11.72 -22.27
N GLY A 1138 47.66 11.30 -21.30
CA GLY A 1138 48.05 10.65 -20.02
C GLY A 1138 48.84 11.46 -18.97
N PRO A 1139 49.15 10.87 -17.78
CA PRO A 1139 48.79 9.52 -17.30
C PRO A 1139 47.44 9.45 -16.57
#